data_AF-A0A2H0QDJ3-F1
#
_entry.id   AF-A0A2H0QDJ3-F1
#
_cell.length_a   1.000
_cell.length_b   1.000
_cell.length_c   1.000
_cell.angle_alpha   90.00
_cell.angle_beta   90.00
_cell.angle_gamma   90.00
#
_symmetry.space_group_name_H-M   'P 1'
#
loop_
_entity.id
_entity.type
_entity.pdbx_description
1 polymer ?
#
loop_
_entity_poly.entity_id
_entity_poly.type
_entity_poly.pdbx_seq_one_letter_code
_entity_poly.pdbx_strand_id
1 'polypeptide(L)'
;MLLKKTNIFILTMLLWLGACSSNRFGRTPQSVNAPAANCQSLLEEVLEFKTVRMLKDLKPTKRYPKGFRKAGKNHLQYGFESEYTLDEIGDLLKFYAPDRSLISKTQWESLSKAQKVQWVKDHIKDVFPSYREEGGLILVNRTKEFSFLPKRLIRDETGNIEIVLPPYDSLEEWYKVVNTINKNMGAGSMQATISVPRKAFFLETEESSEVYKRNMGYLSFYSDYDAFEKLILGNDRWLESQDRRVARSFEHPFLGPMNKRKYAKLKQYLKANADGEMYDVEAKEFVSGSDASFKYFGGTAYRPDIASPDRVVVEVRDAHNKFNLLFNKVLRSTYHLMDDRADFAAMSALKPFDADSTFELFPKYVQAELKKVFPNKAKPGIDYNADEIATLEVAKNFSWPLRDWSLHTRLMSNKELDQTVKEAQTRYLEQIKQIMKSHRDGGIDTNQAAIKVQGALVTFAEESRLRNAFVEMEERLLSKGQDAEDYSKLIKDIAVKAGPLKEFFPETMKTGDPIARMKEFAALYPRNVKVVEGVTFKLNSKSSKKSVLAISLEGLDEAQKGKLLRTYYQYFSYDAVSFPLGERAGHLYSRVGNHTLDYIGSVDPSDYRFPSGERLESFLFLKPEEHLNLRTYIDNGMKDGDKVVGDFDYDGSGLRATNGSLTNNRVKGNNTGHNCTSWICTAPVGQKKTTIYELAGAKKSNEVHTNPGWWSNWLTAAAPEERSPFAVYMTNDSLEDALKSRLDNKKNFEWDFDLH
;
A
#
# COMPACT_ATOMS: atom_id res chain seq x y z
N MET A 1 10.17 -3.26 -46.06
CA MET A 1 10.49 -4.55 -45.42
C MET A 1 9.97 -4.70 -43.97
N LEU A 2 9.58 -3.62 -43.27
CA LEU A 2 8.97 -3.71 -41.92
C LEU A 2 7.44 -3.95 -41.90
N LEU A 3 6.72 -3.77 -43.01
CA LEU A 3 5.26 -3.98 -43.08
C LEU A 3 4.83 -5.42 -43.40
N LYS A 4 5.77 -6.34 -43.66
CA LYS A 4 5.45 -7.75 -43.97
C LYS A 4 5.42 -8.67 -42.74
N LYS A 5 6.00 -8.29 -41.59
CA LYS A 5 6.05 -9.16 -40.39
C LYS A 5 4.79 -9.08 -39.52
N THR A 6 4.11 -7.93 -39.46
CA THR A 6 2.90 -7.74 -38.63
C THR A 6 1.67 -8.45 -39.21
N ASN A 7 1.55 -8.50 -40.54
CA ASN A 7 0.43 -9.18 -41.20
C ASN A 7 0.58 -10.71 -41.18
N ILE A 8 1.79 -11.25 -41.16
CA ILE A 8 2.00 -12.70 -41.02
C ILE A 8 1.55 -13.16 -39.62
N PHE A 9 1.85 -12.40 -38.56
CA PHE A 9 1.47 -12.75 -37.18
C PHE A 9 -0.05 -12.78 -36.98
N ILE A 10 -0.78 -11.80 -37.55
CA ILE A 10 -2.25 -11.74 -37.47
C ILE A 10 -2.90 -12.83 -38.34
N LEU A 11 -2.33 -13.15 -39.51
CA LEU A 11 -2.84 -14.22 -40.38
C LEU A 11 -2.61 -15.61 -39.76
N THR A 12 -1.46 -15.84 -39.10
CA THR A 12 -1.19 -17.10 -38.39
C THR A 12 -2.13 -17.28 -37.19
N MET A 13 -2.45 -16.20 -36.47
CA MET A 13 -3.38 -16.25 -35.35
C MET A 13 -4.84 -16.51 -35.79
N LEU A 14 -5.27 -15.92 -36.91
CA LEU A 14 -6.61 -16.16 -37.50
C LEU A 14 -6.73 -17.55 -38.13
N LEU A 15 -5.67 -18.08 -38.76
CA LEU A 15 -5.63 -19.45 -39.28
C LEU A 15 -5.61 -20.50 -38.15
N TRP A 16 -5.02 -20.18 -36.99
CA TRP A 16 -5.04 -21.06 -35.82
C TRP A 16 -6.41 -21.08 -35.13
N LEU A 17 -7.09 -19.93 -35.05
CA LEU A 17 -8.47 -19.84 -34.52
C LEU A 17 -9.50 -20.49 -35.46
N GLY A 18 -9.27 -20.48 -36.77
CA GLY A 18 -10.12 -21.17 -37.76
C GLY A 18 -9.97 -22.70 -37.77
N ALA A 19 -8.81 -23.23 -37.35
CA ALA A 19 -8.59 -24.68 -37.27
C ALA A 19 -9.20 -25.33 -36.01
N CYS A 20 -9.49 -24.56 -34.96
CA CYS A 20 -10.12 -25.05 -33.73
C CYS A 20 -11.66 -25.16 -33.80
N SER A 21 -12.32 -24.73 -34.90
CA SER A 21 -13.79 -24.69 -34.98
C SER A 21 -14.43 -25.78 -35.86
N SER A 22 -13.69 -26.80 -36.29
CA SER A 22 -14.27 -27.93 -37.02
C SER A 22 -13.80 -29.28 -36.48
N ASN A 23 -14.50 -29.79 -35.47
CA ASN A 23 -14.78 -31.22 -35.38
C ASN A 23 -16.09 -31.50 -34.64
N ARG A 24 -16.94 -32.23 -35.36
CA ARG A 24 -18.28 -32.68 -35.02
C ARG A 24 -18.24 -33.87 -34.05
N PHE A 25 -19.26 -33.92 -33.20
CA PHE A 25 -19.85 -35.13 -32.57
C PHE A 25 -18.94 -36.14 -31.86
N GLY A 26 -19.10 -36.19 -30.53
CA GLY A 26 -19.19 -37.45 -29.80
C GLY A 26 -17.92 -37.99 -29.13
N ARG A 27 -18.08 -38.29 -27.83
CA ARG A 27 -17.20 -39.04 -26.91
C ARG A 27 -16.05 -38.24 -26.26
N THR A 28 -16.09 -38.24 -24.93
CA THR A 28 -15.00 -37.95 -24.00
C THR A 28 -13.70 -38.64 -24.41
N PRO A 29 -12.55 -37.97 -24.28
CA PRO A 29 -11.55 -38.51 -23.35
C PRO A 29 -10.70 -37.48 -22.59
N GLN A 30 -9.99 -38.04 -21.59
CA GLN A 30 -8.97 -37.52 -20.69
C GLN A 30 -7.89 -36.59 -21.28
N SER A 31 -7.38 -35.74 -20.38
CA SER A 31 -6.03 -35.16 -20.30
C SER A 31 -5.44 -34.50 -21.54
N VAL A 32 -5.43 -33.17 -21.55
CA VAL A 32 -4.35 -32.37 -22.15
C VAL A 32 -3.91 -31.33 -21.12
N ASN A 33 -2.87 -31.67 -20.35
CA ASN A 33 -2.13 -30.72 -19.54
C ASN A 33 -1.06 -30.06 -20.43
N ALA A 34 -1.20 -28.74 -20.63
CA ALA A 34 -0.20 -27.69 -20.87
C ALA A 34 -0.58 -26.73 -22.04
N PRO A 35 -0.27 -25.42 -21.97
CA PRO A 35 0.07 -24.60 -20.81
C PRO A 35 -0.68 -23.23 -20.76
N ALA A 36 -1.46 -23.00 -19.70
CA ALA A 36 -1.97 -21.67 -19.33
C ALA A 36 -0.85 -20.67 -18.93
N ALA A 37 0.35 -21.17 -18.63
CA ALA A 37 1.51 -20.38 -18.21
C ALA A 37 1.97 -19.35 -19.27
N ASN A 38 1.74 -19.63 -20.56
CA ASN A 38 2.26 -18.82 -21.66
C ASN A 38 1.42 -17.55 -21.90
N CYS A 39 0.12 -17.62 -21.63
CA CYS A 39 -0.78 -16.47 -21.72
C CYS A 39 -0.61 -15.56 -20.50
N GLN A 40 -0.44 -16.14 -19.31
CA GLN A 40 -0.19 -15.38 -18.08
C GLN A 40 1.16 -14.66 -18.10
N SER A 41 2.22 -15.29 -18.61
CA SER A 41 3.52 -14.63 -18.80
C SER A 41 3.45 -13.50 -19.81
N LEU A 42 2.72 -13.69 -20.92
CA LEU A 42 2.53 -12.66 -21.96
C LEU A 42 1.67 -11.50 -21.45
N LEU A 43 0.67 -11.77 -20.60
CA LEU A 43 -0.16 -10.75 -19.95
C LEU A 43 0.61 -9.99 -18.85
N GLU A 44 1.45 -10.67 -18.07
CA GLU A 44 2.41 -10.03 -17.16
C GLU A 44 3.36 -9.11 -17.92
N GLU A 45 3.87 -9.56 -19.07
CA GLU A 45 4.75 -8.78 -19.94
C GLU A 45 4.04 -7.55 -20.54
N VAL A 46 2.76 -7.67 -20.94
CA VAL A 46 1.93 -6.55 -21.45
C VAL A 46 1.55 -5.55 -20.34
N LEU A 47 1.31 -6.02 -19.11
CA LEU A 47 0.98 -5.18 -17.95
C LEU A 47 2.22 -4.45 -17.42
N GLU A 48 3.35 -5.15 -17.33
CA GLU A 48 4.64 -4.52 -17.13
C GLU A 48 4.87 -3.48 -18.22
N PHE A 49 4.66 -3.81 -19.50
CA PHE A 49 4.80 -2.89 -20.63
C PHE A 49 3.92 -1.62 -20.53
N LYS A 50 2.70 -1.71 -19.97
CA LYS A 50 1.83 -0.53 -19.74
C LYS A 50 2.31 0.32 -18.55
N THR A 51 2.68 -0.29 -17.43
CA THR A 51 3.28 0.42 -16.27
C THR A 51 4.58 1.09 -16.67
N VAL A 52 5.45 0.38 -17.38
CA VAL A 52 6.66 0.84 -18.07
C VAL A 52 6.39 2.06 -18.95
N ARG A 53 5.36 2.00 -19.81
CA ARG A 53 4.99 3.10 -20.71
C ARG A 53 4.51 4.33 -19.92
N MET A 54 3.73 4.12 -18.87
CA MET A 54 3.24 5.20 -18.01
C MET A 54 4.36 5.87 -17.19
N LEU A 55 5.37 5.10 -16.74
CA LEU A 55 6.58 5.64 -16.11
C LEU A 55 7.40 6.51 -17.08
N LYS A 56 7.37 6.20 -18.39
CA LYS A 56 7.95 7.05 -19.44
C LYS A 56 7.19 8.36 -19.65
N ASP A 57 5.92 8.41 -19.26
CA ASP A 57 4.99 9.51 -19.53
C ASP A 57 4.82 10.51 -18.39
N LEU A 58 5.42 10.30 -17.20
CA LEU A 58 5.73 11.42 -16.29
C LEU A 58 6.33 12.56 -17.15
N LYS A 59 6.22 13.84 -16.86
CA LYS A 59 6.97 14.86 -17.63
C LYS A 59 7.75 15.74 -16.67
N PRO A 60 9.03 16.07 -16.97
CA PRO A 60 9.72 17.09 -16.20
C PRO A 60 8.99 18.40 -16.44
N THR A 61 8.82 19.22 -15.41
CA THR A 61 8.28 20.56 -15.62
C THR A 61 9.26 21.42 -16.44
N LYS A 62 8.77 22.54 -16.98
CA LYS A 62 9.52 23.42 -17.91
C LYS A 62 10.90 23.88 -17.40
N ARG A 63 11.19 23.70 -16.11
CA ARG A 63 12.41 24.17 -15.43
C ARG A 63 13.60 23.20 -15.48
N TYR A 64 13.41 21.93 -15.86
CA TYR A 64 14.55 20.99 -15.95
C TYR A 64 15.25 21.06 -17.31
N PRO A 65 16.59 20.90 -17.36
CA PRO A 65 17.35 21.03 -18.60
C PRO A 65 16.90 20.03 -19.68
N LYS A 66 16.94 20.46 -20.96
CA LYS A 66 16.66 19.60 -22.12
C LYS A 66 17.58 18.37 -22.07
N GLY A 67 17.00 17.18 -21.97
CA GLY A 67 17.74 15.92 -21.87
C GLY A 67 17.82 15.32 -20.47
N PHE A 68 17.15 15.89 -19.46
CA PHE A 68 17.06 15.35 -18.09
C PHE A 68 16.55 13.89 -17.99
N ARG A 69 16.03 13.33 -19.07
CA ARG A 69 15.55 11.92 -19.15
C ARG A 69 16.40 11.01 -20.00
N LYS A 70 17.35 11.57 -20.76
CA LYS A 70 18.21 10.77 -21.62
C LYS A 70 19.31 10.19 -20.72
N ALA A 71 19.46 8.87 -20.77
CA ALA A 71 20.54 8.18 -20.08
C ALA A 71 21.89 8.88 -20.33
N GLY A 72 22.64 9.14 -19.26
CA GLY A 72 23.90 9.88 -19.29
C GLY A 72 24.22 10.60 -17.98
N LYS A 73 24.79 11.81 -18.04
CA LYS A 73 25.19 12.55 -16.82
C LYS A 73 24.04 13.33 -16.15
N ASN A 74 22.93 13.55 -16.85
CA ASN A 74 21.93 14.55 -16.49
C ASN A 74 20.55 13.98 -16.11
N HIS A 75 20.41 12.67 -15.90
CA HIS A 75 19.13 12.04 -15.56
C HIS A 75 19.09 11.49 -14.14
N LEU A 76 17.90 11.11 -13.65
CA LEU A 76 17.72 10.42 -12.38
C LEU A 76 18.21 8.97 -12.47
N GLN A 77 18.90 8.52 -11.43
CA GLN A 77 19.38 7.15 -11.29
C GLN A 77 18.79 6.50 -10.05
N TYR A 78 18.56 5.19 -10.11
CA TYR A 78 17.81 4.43 -9.10
C TYR A 78 18.64 3.27 -8.58
N GLY A 79 19.13 3.34 -7.34
CA GLY A 79 19.77 2.22 -6.67
C GLY A 79 18.76 1.38 -5.88
N PHE A 80 19.16 0.16 -5.52
CA PHE A 80 18.34 -0.75 -4.73
C PHE A 80 19.20 -1.53 -3.76
N GLU A 81 18.65 -1.74 -2.57
CA GLU A 81 19.18 -2.65 -1.58
C GLU A 81 18.05 -3.43 -0.91
N SER A 82 18.31 -4.70 -0.64
CA SER A 82 17.42 -5.56 0.14
C SER A 82 18.21 -6.35 1.16
N GLU A 83 17.82 -6.22 2.42
CA GLU A 83 18.40 -6.92 3.56
C GLU A 83 17.52 -8.12 3.96
N TYR A 84 18.13 -9.27 4.20
CA TYR A 84 17.46 -10.50 4.62
C TYR A 84 18.03 -10.96 5.96
N THR A 85 17.15 -11.22 6.93
CA THR A 85 17.58 -11.90 8.16
C THR A 85 18.06 -13.31 7.81
N LEU A 86 18.88 -13.92 8.68
CA LEU A 86 19.38 -15.28 8.45
C LEU A 86 18.26 -16.34 8.34
N ASP A 87 17.05 -16.06 8.83
CA ASP A 87 15.89 -16.93 8.65
C ASP A 87 15.21 -16.78 7.27
N GLU A 88 15.40 -15.63 6.61
CA GLU A 88 14.77 -15.29 5.34
C GLU A 88 15.62 -15.68 4.11
N ILE A 89 16.91 -16.02 4.30
CA ILE A 89 17.83 -16.25 3.17
C ILE A 89 17.56 -17.50 2.33
N GLY A 90 16.63 -18.37 2.74
CA GLY A 90 16.50 -19.70 2.14
C GLY A 90 16.25 -19.68 0.62
N ASP A 91 15.51 -18.69 0.11
CA ASP A 91 15.30 -18.56 -1.34
C ASP A 91 16.49 -17.89 -2.06
N LEU A 92 17.28 -17.05 -1.38
CA LEU A 92 18.57 -16.58 -1.91
C LEU A 92 19.54 -17.74 -2.16
N LEU A 93 19.54 -18.75 -1.29
CA LEU A 93 20.44 -19.92 -1.39
C LEU A 93 20.12 -20.87 -2.57
N LYS A 94 19.10 -20.55 -3.37
CA LYS A 94 18.88 -21.16 -4.70
C LYS A 94 19.80 -20.54 -5.76
N PHE A 95 20.19 -19.29 -5.57
CA PHE A 95 20.99 -18.50 -6.51
C PHE A 95 22.45 -18.38 -6.07
N TYR A 96 22.68 -18.42 -4.76
CA TYR A 96 24.00 -18.29 -4.15
C TYR A 96 24.43 -19.59 -3.44
N ALA A 97 25.72 -19.90 -3.53
CA ALA A 97 26.35 -20.99 -2.80
C ALA A 97 27.63 -20.49 -2.12
N PRO A 98 28.04 -21.09 -0.99
CA PRO A 98 29.32 -20.78 -0.38
C PRO A 98 30.48 -21.07 -1.34
N ASP A 99 31.61 -20.39 -1.14
CA ASP A 99 32.84 -20.65 -1.87
C ASP A 99 33.21 -22.13 -1.75
N ARG A 100 33.75 -22.70 -2.83
CA ARG A 100 34.08 -24.13 -2.90
C ARG A 100 35.16 -24.54 -1.91
N SER A 101 35.93 -23.57 -1.40
CA SER A 101 36.86 -23.78 -0.29
C SER A 101 36.16 -24.11 1.03
N LEU A 102 34.90 -23.71 1.20
CA LEU A 102 34.12 -23.91 2.44
C LEU A 102 33.24 -25.17 2.39
N ILE A 103 32.66 -25.47 1.21
CA ILE A 103 31.85 -26.67 1.00
C ILE A 103 31.89 -27.09 -0.47
N SER A 104 31.92 -28.40 -0.72
CA SER A 104 31.87 -28.90 -2.10
C SER A 104 30.51 -28.65 -2.75
N LYS A 105 30.48 -28.45 -4.08
CA LYS A 105 29.24 -28.23 -4.84
C LYS A 105 28.24 -29.37 -4.63
N THR A 106 28.69 -30.62 -4.73
CA THR A 106 27.85 -31.81 -4.57
C THR A 106 27.22 -31.89 -3.19
N GLN A 107 28.01 -31.58 -2.15
CA GLN A 107 27.50 -31.53 -0.77
C GLN A 107 26.46 -30.42 -0.62
N TRP A 108 26.75 -29.20 -1.12
CA TRP A 108 25.80 -28.09 -1.05
C TRP A 108 24.47 -28.39 -1.77
N GLU A 109 24.53 -28.98 -2.96
CA GLU A 109 23.34 -29.32 -3.76
C GLU A 109 22.50 -30.43 -3.12
N SER A 110 23.10 -31.29 -2.29
CA SER A 110 22.38 -32.33 -1.54
C SER A 110 21.59 -31.81 -0.33
N LEU A 111 21.91 -30.61 0.17
CA LEU A 111 21.23 -30.03 1.33
C LEU A 111 19.84 -29.49 0.96
N SER A 112 18.85 -29.78 1.80
CA SER A 112 17.54 -29.12 1.75
C SER A 112 17.64 -27.62 2.04
N LYS A 113 16.59 -26.84 1.72
CA LYS A 113 16.52 -25.40 2.01
C LYS A 113 16.83 -25.09 3.48
N ALA A 114 16.20 -25.82 4.41
CA ALA A 114 16.42 -25.64 5.85
C ALA A 114 17.86 -25.97 6.27
N GLN A 115 18.44 -27.04 5.71
CA GLN A 115 19.83 -27.42 6.00
C GLN A 115 20.83 -26.40 5.45
N LYS A 116 20.58 -25.81 4.28
CA LYS A 116 21.42 -24.74 3.72
C LYS A 116 21.40 -23.49 4.60
N VAL A 117 20.22 -23.09 5.07
CA VAL A 117 20.07 -21.96 6.00
C VAL A 117 20.84 -22.23 7.30
N GLN A 118 20.65 -23.40 7.90
CA GLN A 118 21.35 -23.76 9.13
C GLN A 118 22.87 -23.80 8.93
N TRP A 119 23.34 -24.37 7.82
CA TRP A 119 24.77 -24.41 7.51
C TRP A 119 25.38 -23.01 7.44
N VAL A 120 24.71 -22.05 6.79
CA VAL A 120 25.19 -20.65 6.72
C VAL A 120 25.23 -20.00 8.11
N LYS A 121 24.24 -20.26 8.97
CA LYS A 121 24.25 -19.77 10.35
C LYS A 121 25.44 -20.30 11.14
N ASP A 122 25.72 -21.60 11.01
CA ASP A 122 26.78 -22.28 11.73
C ASP A 122 28.18 -21.81 11.28
N HIS A 123 28.33 -21.43 10.00
CA HIS A 123 29.60 -21.01 9.39
C HIS A 123 29.66 -19.50 9.09
N ILE A 124 28.82 -18.70 9.73
CA ILE A 124 28.62 -17.29 9.31
C ILE A 124 29.91 -16.44 9.35
N LYS A 125 30.85 -16.76 10.25
CA LYS A 125 32.14 -16.07 10.37
C LYS A 125 33.12 -16.45 9.26
N ASP A 126 33.04 -17.68 8.78
CA ASP A 126 33.89 -18.16 7.67
C ASP A 126 33.35 -17.66 6.33
N VAL A 127 32.01 -17.63 6.21
CA VAL A 127 31.33 -17.10 5.03
C VAL A 127 31.45 -15.56 4.99
N PHE A 128 31.39 -14.87 6.12
CA PHE A 128 31.54 -13.41 6.19
C PHE A 128 32.54 -13.03 7.29
N PRO A 129 33.85 -13.00 6.97
CA PRO A 129 34.92 -12.66 7.93
C PRO A 129 34.83 -11.21 8.43
N SER A 130 34.35 -10.31 7.58
CA SER A 130 34.20 -8.88 7.85
C SER A 130 32.77 -8.42 7.59
N TYR A 131 32.37 -7.33 8.25
CA TYR A 131 31.13 -6.63 7.96
C TYR A 131 31.31 -5.66 6.79
N ARG A 132 30.24 -5.43 6.02
CA ARG A 132 30.18 -4.50 4.86
C ARG A 132 31.15 -4.84 3.71
N GLU A 133 31.74 -6.04 3.70
CA GLU A 133 32.58 -6.55 2.63
C GLU A 133 31.91 -7.72 1.91
N GLU A 134 32.32 -7.96 0.65
CA GLU A 134 31.84 -9.10 -0.12
C GLU A 134 32.22 -10.42 0.57
N GLY A 135 31.22 -11.24 0.86
CA GLY A 135 31.41 -12.52 1.52
C GLY A 135 31.66 -13.71 0.60
N GLY A 136 31.59 -14.89 1.20
CA GLY A 136 31.78 -16.19 0.61
C GLY A 136 30.53 -16.76 -0.08
N LEU A 137 29.37 -16.10 -0.04
CA LEU A 137 28.20 -16.51 -0.83
C LEU A 137 28.30 -15.97 -2.25
N ILE A 138 28.52 -16.87 -3.22
CA ILE A 138 28.82 -16.56 -4.62
C ILE A 138 27.63 -16.93 -5.51
N LEU A 139 27.32 -16.07 -6.48
CA LEU A 139 26.28 -16.32 -7.49
C LEU A 139 26.64 -17.53 -8.36
N VAL A 140 25.85 -18.60 -8.24
CA VAL A 140 25.98 -19.84 -9.02
C VAL A 140 24.96 -19.95 -10.14
N ASN A 141 23.80 -19.30 -10.01
CA ASN A 141 22.81 -19.23 -11.07
C ASN A 141 23.08 -18.02 -11.98
N ARG A 142 23.64 -18.27 -13.16
CA ARG A 142 24.11 -17.22 -14.10
C ARG A 142 23.27 -17.13 -15.38
N THR A 143 21.97 -17.43 -15.32
CA THR A 143 21.13 -17.21 -16.49
C THR A 143 21.11 -15.72 -16.86
N LYS A 144 20.83 -15.43 -18.14
CA LYS A 144 20.73 -14.05 -18.64
C LYS A 144 19.68 -13.23 -17.89
N GLU A 145 18.63 -13.87 -17.39
CA GLU A 145 17.57 -13.23 -16.60
C GLU A 145 18.10 -12.66 -15.28
N PHE A 146 19.10 -13.30 -14.65
CA PHE A 146 19.63 -12.92 -13.35
C PHE A 146 21.03 -12.28 -13.41
N SER A 147 21.46 -11.84 -14.60
CA SER A 147 22.80 -11.27 -14.79
C SER A 147 23.03 -9.95 -14.04
N PHE A 148 21.96 -9.31 -13.56
CA PHE A 148 22.01 -8.09 -12.76
C PHE A 148 22.37 -8.34 -11.29
N LEU A 149 22.27 -9.58 -10.81
CA LEU A 149 22.56 -9.91 -9.42
C LEU A 149 24.04 -9.70 -9.08
N PRO A 150 24.35 -9.28 -7.84
CA PRO A 150 25.72 -9.13 -7.42
C PRO A 150 26.42 -10.49 -7.42
N LYS A 151 27.73 -10.49 -7.72
CA LYS A 151 28.51 -11.74 -7.77
C LYS A 151 28.66 -12.38 -6.40
N ARG A 152 28.68 -11.55 -5.35
CA ARG A 152 28.82 -11.92 -3.95
C ARG A 152 27.82 -11.11 -3.12
N LEU A 153 27.32 -11.71 -2.05
CA LEU A 153 26.48 -11.02 -1.07
C LEU A 153 27.34 -10.33 -0.01
N ILE A 154 26.76 -9.38 0.70
CA ILE A 154 27.41 -8.66 1.81
C ILE A 154 26.68 -9.01 3.12
N ARG A 155 27.39 -8.96 4.24
CA ARG A 155 26.80 -9.03 5.58
C ARG A 155 26.95 -7.69 6.29
N ASP A 156 25.84 -7.15 6.76
CA ASP A 156 25.81 -5.86 7.44
C ASP A 156 26.16 -5.98 8.94
N GLU A 157 26.28 -4.85 9.61
CA GLU A 157 26.61 -4.78 11.04
C GLU A 157 25.49 -5.31 11.95
N THR A 158 24.25 -5.39 11.44
CA THR A 158 23.12 -5.98 12.17
C THR A 158 23.04 -7.49 12.00
N GLY A 159 23.84 -8.06 11.10
CA GLY A 159 23.95 -9.49 10.81
C GLY A 159 23.05 -9.98 9.68
N ASN A 160 22.36 -9.08 8.97
CA ASN A 160 21.58 -9.35 7.78
C ASN A 160 22.48 -9.60 6.57
N ILE A 161 21.95 -10.36 5.61
CA ILE A 161 22.59 -10.60 4.31
C ILE A 161 21.94 -9.68 3.28
N GLU A 162 22.75 -8.98 2.49
CA GLU A 162 22.28 -7.92 1.61
C GLU A 162 22.49 -8.23 0.13
N ILE A 163 21.48 -7.89 -0.67
CA ILE A 163 21.62 -7.65 -2.11
C ILE A 163 21.73 -6.15 -2.31
N VAL A 164 22.88 -5.68 -2.79
CA VAL A 164 23.11 -4.28 -3.18
C VAL A 164 23.29 -4.23 -4.69
N LEU A 165 22.47 -3.43 -5.38
CA LEU A 165 22.53 -3.29 -6.84
C LEU A 165 23.17 -1.97 -7.27
N PRO A 166 23.86 -1.96 -8.42
CA PRO A 166 24.28 -0.71 -9.04
C PRO A 166 23.05 0.15 -9.43
N PRO A 167 23.23 1.47 -9.60
CA PRO A 167 22.15 2.34 -10.02
C PRO A 167 21.68 2.06 -11.45
N TYR A 168 20.37 2.10 -11.66
CA TYR A 168 19.71 2.00 -12.95
C TYR A 168 19.37 3.37 -13.52
N ASP A 169 19.43 3.50 -14.84
CA ASP A 169 19.18 4.77 -15.55
C ASP A 169 17.68 5.07 -15.76
N SER A 170 16.80 4.16 -15.35
CA SER A 170 15.36 4.37 -15.43
C SER A 170 14.62 3.67 -14.28
N LEU A 171 13.53 4.31 -13.83
CA LEU A 171 12.61 3.72 -12.85
C LEU A 171 11.96 2.44 -13.38
N GLU A 172 11.82 2.34 -14.70
CA GLU A 172 11.32 1.15 -15.39
C GLU A 172 12.21 -0.08 -15.17
N GLU A 173 13.50 0.07 -15.47
CA GLU A 173 14.48 -1.01 -15.35
C GLU A 173 14.66 -1.39 -13.87
N TRP A 174 14.75 -0.39 -12.99
CA TRP A 174 14.75 -0.59 -11.55
C TRP A 174 13.54 -1.42 -11.08
N TYR A 175 12.32 -1.05 -11.50
CA TYR A 175 11.10 -1.75 -11.12
C TYR A 175 11.12 -3.21 -11.57
N LYS A 176 11.50 -3.48 -12.84
CA LYS A 176 11.59 -4.84 -13.39
C LYS A 176 12.57 -5.71 -12.61
N VAL A 177 13.74 -5.17 -12.30
CA VAL A 177 14.78 -5.87 -11.55
C VAL A 177 14.31 -6.19 -10.13
N VAL A 178 13.75 -5.21 -9.41
CA VAL A 178 13.28 -5.42 -8.04
C VAL A 178 12.10 -6.40 -8.01
N ASN A 179 11.18 -6.31 -8.98
CA ASN A 179 10.08 -7.27 -9.11
C ASN A 179 10.61 -8.69 -9.35
N THR A 180 11.64 -8.84 -10.18
CA THR A 180 12.30 -10.12 -10.46
C THR A 180 12.95 -10.69 -9.20
N ILE A 181 13.63 -9.86 -8.39
CA ILE A 181 14.20 -10.29 -7.10
C ILE A 181 13.08 -10.78 -6.18
N ASN A 182 12.06 -9.96 -5.95
CA ASN A 182 10.99 -10.28 -5.00
C ASN A 182 10.22 -11.55 -5.38
N LYS A 183 9.96 -11.76 -6.69
CA LYS A 183 9.28 -12.95 -7.22
C LYS A 183 10.08 -14.24 -6.98
N ASN A 184 11.41 -14.18 -7.03
CA ASN A 184 12.27 -15.36 -7.03
C ASN A 184 12.98 -15.64 -5.69
N MET A 185 13.23 -14.59 -4.90
CA MET A 185 14.05 -14.64 -3.68
C MET A 185 13.27 -14.26 -2.42
N GLY A 186 12.00 -13.87 -2.57
CA GLY A 186 11.23 -13.24 -1.52
C GLY A 186 11.57 -11.75 -1.38
N ALA A 187 10.71 -11.02 -0.67
CA ALA A 187 10.95 -9.62 -0.36
C ALA A 187 11.65 -9.52 1.01
N GLY A 188 12.81 -8.89 1.05
CA GLY A 188 13.48 -8.53 2.30
C GLY A 188 13.08 -7.14 2.80
N SER A 189 13.86 -6.60 3.73
CA SER A 189 13.82 -5.20 4.12
C SER A 189 14.44 -4.36 3.00
N MET A 190 13.60 -3.67 2.22
CA MET A 190 14.04 -2.98 1.01
C MET A 190 14.23 -1.48 1.22
N GLN A 191 15.22 -0.94 0.52
CA GLN A 191 15.44 0.49 0.34
C GLN A 191 15.85 0.81 -1.10
N ALA A 192 15.57 2.05 -1.50
CA ALA A 192 15.90 2.58 -2.82
C ALA A 192 16.69 3.86 -2.65
N THR A 193 17.62 4.14 -3.56
CA THR A 193 18.27 5.44 -3.65
C THR A 193 17.89 6.10 -4.96
N ILE A 194 17.58 7.39 -4.91
CA ILE A 194 17.32 8.22 -6.07
C ILE A 194 18.44 9.24 -6.14
N SER A 195 19.30 9.08 -7.13
CA SER A 195 20.41 9.97 -7.39
C SER A 195 20.00 10.96 -8.48
N VAL A 196 20.13 12.25 -8.20
CA VAL A 196 19.73 13.37 -9.07
C VAL A 196 20.93 14.26 -9.37
N PRO A 197 21.05 14.82 -10.59
CA PRO A 197 22.09 15.80 -10.88
C PRO A 197 22.02 16.97 -9.90
N ARG A 198 23.17 17.35 -9.34
CA ARG A 198 23.28 18.42 -8.35
C ARG A 198 22.62 19.71 -8.83
N LYS A 199 22.89 20.11 -10.07
CA LYS A 199 22.33 21.32 -10.71
C LYS A 199 20.80 21.34 -10.73
N ALA A 200 20.19 20.17 -10.87
CA ALA A 200 18.74 20.02 -10.89
C ALA A 200 18.15 20.01 -9.46
N PHE A 201 18.86 19.44 -8.50
CA PHE A 201 18.43 19.43 -7.11
C PHE A 201 18.52 20.81 -6.44
N PHE A 202 19.61 21.54 -6.69
CA PHE A 202 19.86 22.86 -6.11
C PHE A 202 19.47 24.03 -7.03
N LEU A 203 18.93 23.76 -8.22
CA LEU A 203 18.49 24.80 -9.16
C LEU A 203 19.52 25.95 -9.25
N GLU A 204 20.78 25.65 -9.56
CA GLU A 204 21.96 26.57 -9.42
C GLU A 204 21.83 27.94 -10.11
N THR A 205 20.78 28.16 -10.90
CA THR A 205 20.42 29.45 -11.52
C THR A 205 19.47 30.31 -10.69
N GLU A 206 18.91 29.78 -9.60
CA GLU A 206 18.01 30.47 -8.66
C GLU A 206 18.76 30.92 -7.39
N GLU A 207 18.16 31.80 -6.60
CA GLU A 207 18.74 32.26 -5.34
C GLU A 207 18.88 31.10 -4.33
N SER A 208 20.10 30.84 -3.85
CA SER A 208 20.41 29.71 -2.95
C SER A 208 19.51 29.64 -1.71
N SER A 209 19.08 30.80 -1.20
CA SER A 209 18.24 30.90 0.01
C SER A 209 16.85 30.30 -0.19
N GLU A 210 16.25 30.47 -1.37
CA GLU A 210 14.91 29.96 -1.71
C GLU A 210 14.95 28.48 -2.05
N VAL A 211 15.95 28.04 -2.81
CA VAL A 211 16.20 26.62 -3.10
C VAL A 211 16.40 25.83 -1.81
N TYR A 212 17.21 26.37 -0.89
CA TYR A 212 17.42 25.78 0.41
C TYR A 212 16.10 25.58 1.17
N LYS A 213 15.22 26.60 1.22
CA LYS A 213 13.91 26.48 1.88
C LYS A 213 13.05 25.37 1.26
N ARG A 214 13.01 25.28 -0.07
CA ARG A 214 12.25 24.23 -0.79
C ARG A 214 12.73 22.83 -0.44
N ASN A 215 14.04 22.60 -0.50
CA ASN A 215 14.64 21.30 -0.21
C ASN A 215 14.50 20.92 1.26
N MET A 216 14.73 21.87 2.17
CA MET A 216 14.56 21.66 3.61
C MET A 216 13.10 21.37 3.96
N GLY A 217 12.16 22.10 3.36
CA GLY A 217 10.73 21.88 3.56
C GLY A 217 10.27 20.52 3.05
N TYR A 218 10.74 20.09 1.89
CA TYR A 218 10.47 18.76 1.33
C TYR A 218 10.94 17.65 2.28
N LEU A 219 12.20 17.71 2.74
CA LEU A 219 12.76 16.72 3.67
C LEU A 219 12.04 16.74 5.03
N SER A 220 11.69 17.93 5.53
CA SER A 220 10.98 18.07 6.82
C SER A 220 9.58 17.47 6.76
N PHE A 221 8.84 17.76 5.68
CA PHE A 221 7.50 17.24 5.47
C PHE A 221 7.51 15.71 5.41
N TYR A 222 8.35 15.13 4.55
CA TYR A 222 8.38 13.67 4.35
C TYR A 222 8.98 12.90 5.52
N SER A 223 9.89 13.51 6.30
CA SER A 223 10.38 12.91 7.53
C SER A 223 9.25 12.63 8.53
N ASP A 224 8.38 13.60 8.77
CA ASP A 224 7.24 13.45 9.68
C ASP A 224 6.11 12.62 9.07
N TYR A 225 5.82 12.79 7.77
CA TYR A 225 4.76 12.03 7.10
C TYR A 225 5.06 10.53 7.07
N ASP A 226 6.26 10.14 6.62
CA ASP A 226 6.66 8.73 6.57
C ASP A 226 6.74 8.12 7.99
N ALA A 227 7.08 8.94 8.98
CA ALA A 227 7.05 8.57 10.39
C ALA A 227 5.63 8.18 10.85
N PHE A 228 4.63 8.99 10.49
CA PHE A 228 3.23 8.66 10.77
C PHE A 228 2.76 7.42 9.99
N GLU A 229 3.08 7.27 8.71
CA GLU A 229 2.74 6.05 7.94
C GLU A 229 3.25 4.78 8.65
N LYS A 230 4.50 4.80 9.13
CA LYS A 230 5.08 3.67 9.87
C LYS A 230 4.32 3.37 11.17
N LEU A 231 3.94 4.41 11.91
CA LEU A 231 3.19 4.27 13.17
C LEU A 231 1.76 3.79 12.94
N ILE A 232 1.09 4.19 11.86
CA ILE A 232 -0.23 3.66 11.50
C ILE A 232 -0.16 2.16 11.23
N LEU A 233 0.83 1.68 10.47
CA LEU A 233 1.07 0.25 10.29
C LEU A 233 1.40 -0.46 11.62
N GLY A 234 2.04 0.24 12.55
CA GLY A 234 2.25 -0.23 13.92
C GLY A 234 0.95 -0.36 14.71
N ASN A 235 0.02 0.58 14.52
CA ASN A 235 -1.29 0.54 15.14
C ASN A 235 -2.11 -0.66 14.64
N ASP A 236 -2.04 -0.97 13.34
CA ASP A 236 -2.69 -2.17 12.80
C ASP A 236 -2.20 -3.45 13.49
N ARG A 237 -0.87 -3.55 13.68
CA ARG A 237 -0.23 -4.66 14.38
C ARG A 237 -0.60 -4.72 15.87
N TRP A 238 -0.81 -3.56 16.51
CA TRP A 238 -1.21 -3.43 17.91
C TRP A 238 -2.65 -3.88 18.13
N LEU A 239 -3.53 -3.51 17.20
CA LEU A 239 -4.94 -3.93 17.21
C LEU A 239 -5.09 -5.43 16.91
N GLU A 240 -4.13 -6.04 16.20
CA GLU A 240 -4.06 -7.50 16.02
C GLU A 240 -3.55 -8.23 17.27
N SER A 241 -2.48 -7.72 17.88
CA SER A 241 -1.89 -8.34 19.05
C SER A 241 -1.20 -7.32 19.96
N GLN A 242 -1.55 -7.35 21.25
CA GLN A 242 -1.04 -6.44 22.28
C GLN A 242 0.10 -7.05 23.12
N ASP A 243 0.67 -8.16 22.66
CA ASP A 243 1.76 -8.90 23.33
C ASP A 243 3.14 -8.64 22.70
N ARG A 244 3.20 -7.86 21.62
CA ARG A 244 4.42 -7.63 20.83
C ARG A 244 4.76 -6.15 20.72
N ARG A 245 6.04 -5.86 20.53
CA ARG A 245 6.55 -4.51 20.29
C ARG A 245 6.23 -4.06 18.86
N VAL A 246 5.45 -2.99 18.72
CA VAL A 246 4.88 -2.55 17.43
C VAL A 246 5.59 -1.35 16.79
N ALA A 247 6.46 -0.66 17.52
CA ALA A 247 7.16 0.55 17.12
C ALA A 247 8.65 0.53 17.53
N ARG A 248 9.32 -0.61 17.37
CA ARG A 248 10.73 -0.83 17.74
C ARG A 248 11.71 0.19 17.15
N SER A 249 11.36 0.87 16.06
CA SER A 249 12.18 1.93 15.47
C SER A 249 12.41 3.12 16.41
N PHE A 250 11.52 3.37 17.38
CA PHE A 250 11.73 4.40 18.40
C PHE A 250 12.79 4.01 19.44
N GLU A 251 13.11 2.72 19.56
CA GLU A 251 14.20 2.23 20.41
C GLU A 251 15.56 2.30 19.72
N HIS A 252 15.62 2.72 18.45
CA HIS A 252 16.86 2.79 17.70
C HIS A 252 17.54 4.15 17.95
N PRO A 253 18.81 4.19 18.41
CA PRO A 253 19.50 5.45 18.69
C PRO A 253 19.72 6.29 17.42
N PHE A 254 20.15 5.62 16.34
CA PHE A 254 20.49 6.28 15.08
C PHE A 254 19.30 6.46 14.13
N LEU A 255 18.35 5.52 14.10
CA LEU A 255 17.16 5.56 13.25
C LEU A 255 15.90 6.06 13.97
N GLY A 256 16.03 6.74 15.10
CA GLY A 256 14.92 7.40 15.81
C GLY A 256 14.34 8.60 15.04
N PRO A 257 13.41 9.38 15.67
CA PRO A 257 12.83 10.56 15.05
C PRO A 257 13.90 11.57 14.61
N MET A 258 13.60 12.37 13.58
CA MET A 258 14.42 13.51 13.23
C MET A 258 14.39 14.55 14.37
N ASN A 259 15.41 14.51 15.23
CA ASN A 259 15.55 15.43 16.34
C ASN A 259 16.28 16.72 15.92
N LYS A 260 16.24 17.73 16.79
CA LYS A 260 16.87 19.04 16.59
C LYS A 260 18.36 18.97 16.25
N ARG A 261 19.11 18.03 16.83
CA ARG A 261 20.55 17.87 16.55
C ARG A 261 20.79 17.37 15.13
N LYS A 262 20.07 16.31 14.72
CA LYS A 262 20.09 15.76 13.35
C LYS A 262 19.61 16.80 12.33
N TYR A 263 18.54 17.53 12.66
CA TYR A 263 18.01 18.60 11.83
C TYR A 263 19.02 19.74 11.61
N ALA A 264 19.72 20.18 12.67
CA ALA A 264 20.74 21.22 12.59
C ALA A 264 21.89 20.81 11.66
N LYS A 265 22.37 19.56 11.79
CA LYS A 265 23.37 18.99 10.88
C LYS A 265 22.84 18.92 9.45
N LEU A 266 21.62 18.41 9.23
CA LEU A 266 21.02 18.35 7.89
C LEU A 266 20.98 19.73 7.25
N LYS A 267 20.54 20.74 8.00
CA LYS A 267 20.52 22.14 7.56
C LYS A 267 21.91 22.65 7.18
N GLN A 268 22.92 22.38 8.01
CA GLN A 268 24.31 22.76 7.74
C GLN A 268 24.80 22.13 6.44
N TYR A 269 24.66 20.81 6.29
CA TYR A 269 25.12 20.08 5.12
C TYR A 269 24.38 20.48 3.85
N LEU A 270 23.06 20.66 3.93
CA LEU A 270 22.25 21.06 2.79
C LEU A 270 22.60 22.48 2.32
N LYS A 271 22.91 23.39 3.25
CA LYS A 271 23.34 24.76 2.91
C LYS A 271 24.73 24.78 2.28
N ALA A 272 25.74 24.18 2.92
CA ALA A 272 27.09 24.12 2.36
C ALA A 272 27.12 23.38 1.02
N ASN A 273 26.34 22.30 0.89
CA ASN A 273 26.16 21.65 -0.39
C ASN A 273 25.38 22.53 -1.37
N ALA A 274 24.45 23.40 -1.00
CA ALA A 274 23.87 24.36 -1.95
C ALA A 274 24.93 25.36 -2.46
N ASP A 275 25.83 25.79 -1.58
CA ASP A 275 26.88 26.77 -1.85
C ASP A 275 28.11 26.17 -2.59
N GLY A 276 28.14 24.85 -2.76
CA GLY A 276 29.20 24.16 -3.53
C GLY A 276 30.44 23.78 -2.72
N GLU A 277 30.36 23.84 -1.40
CA GLU A 277 31.49 23.63 -0.48
C GLU A 277 31.90 22.15 -0.31
N MET A 278 31.18 21.21 -0.94
CA MET A 278 31.48 19.78 -1.09
C MET A 278 32.41 19.19 -0.01
N TYR A 279 31.81 18.70 1.09
CA TYR A 279 32.52 18.14 2.24
C TYR A 279 33.57 17.05 1.91
N ASP A 280 34.64 17.04 2.70
CA ASP A 280 35.76 16.08 2.61
C ASP A 280 35.40 14.65 3.07
N VAL A 281 36.38 13.76 3.02
CA VAL A 281 36.22 12.33 3.37
C VAL A 281 35.81 12.16 4.83
N GLU A 282 36.41 12.90 5.77
CA GLU A 282 36.12 12.78 7.20
C GLU A 282 34.67 13.20 7.51
N ALA A 283 34.20 14.29 6.91
CA ALA A 283 32.82 14.72 7.05
C ALA A 283 31.82 13.75 6.40
N LYS A 284 32.19 13.05 5.31
CA LYS A 284 31.38 11.99 4.71
C LYS A 284 31.36 10.71 5.54
N GLU A 285 32.49 10.32 6.10
CA GLU A 285 32.60 9.18 7.03
C GLU A 285 31.78 9.42 8.30
N PHE A 286 31.72 10.67 8.77
CA PHE A 286 30.86 11.03 9.90
C PHE A 286 29.37 10.83 9.60
N VAL A 287 28.93 11.15 8.37
CA VAL A 287 27.56 10.88 7.93
C VAL A 287 27.34 9.37 7.77
N SER A 288 28.30 8.59 7.29
CA SER A 288 28.12 7.14 7.09
C SER A 288 28.23 6.29 8.37
N GLY A 289 28.95 6.76 9.39
CA GLY A 289 29.47 5.95 10.50
C GLY A 289 28.53 5.71 11.68
N SER A 290 27.89 6.72 12.26
CA SER A 290 27.24 6.49 13.57
C SER A 290 26.18 7.50 14.02
N ASP A 291 26.36 8.83 13.97
CA ASP A 291 25.41 9.75 14.63
C ASP A 291 24.65 10.72 13.70
N ALA A 292 25.05 10.79 12.43
CA ALA A 292 24.65 11.86 11.52
C ALA A 292 24.19 11.40 10.13
N SER A 293 23.84 10.11 9.95
CA SER A 293 23.46 9.55 8.65
C SER A 293 22.23 10.17 7.99
N PHE A 294 21.63 11.19 8.59
CA PHE A 294 20.31 11.76 8.25
C PHE A 294 19.23 10.70 8.09
N LYS A 295 19.51 9.45 8.44
CA LYS A 295 18.57 8.35 8.50
C LYS A 295 17.75 8.57 9.76
N TYR A 296 16.45 8.56 9.59
CA TYR A 296 15.46 8.57 10.65
C TYR A 296 14.48 7.44 10.38
N PHE A 297 13.57 7.13 11.29
CA PHE A 297 12.58 6.08 11.03
C PHE A 297 11.57 6.45 9.94
N GLY A 298 11.53 7.73 9.53
CA GLY A 298 10.86 8.19 8.32
C GLY A 298 11.66 7.82 7.06
N GLY A 299 10.94 7.53 5.97
CA GLY A 299 11.46 6.85 4.80
C GLY A 299 12.39 7.68 3.92
N THR A 300 12.26 9.00 3.84
CA THR A 300 13.01 9.82 2.86
C THR A 300 14.19 10.55 3.50
N ALA A 301 15.45 10.17 3.20
CA ALA A 301 16.65 10.75 3.81
C ALA A 301 17.62 11.35 2.78
N TYR A 302 18.27 12.47 3.11
CA TYR A 302 19.36 13.04 2.29
C TYR A 302 20.67 12.30 2.56
N ARG A 303 21.39 11.87 1.52
CA ARG A 303 22.58 11.01 1.65
C ARG A 303 23.80 11.59 0.91
N PRO A 304 24.44 12.63 1.46
CA PRO A 304 25.61 13.24 0.83
C PRO A 304 26.88 12.37 0.92
N ASP A 305 26.89 11.38 1.79
CA ASP A 305 28.00 10.43 2.02
C ASP A 305 28.23 9.48 0.84
N ILE A 306 27.15 9.07 0.16
CA ILE A 306 27.21 8.16 -1.01
C ILE A 306 26.99 8.88 -2.34
N ALA A 307 26.95 10.22 -2.34
CA ALA A 307 26.78 11.02 -3.53
C ALA A 307 28.12 11.28 -4.23
N SER A 308 28.15 11.14 -5.57
CA SER A 308 29.26 11.65 -6.37
C SER A 308 29.28 13.19 -6.35
N PRO A 309 30.42 13.86 -6.63
CA PRO A 309 30.51 15.32 -6.51
C PRO A 309 29.50 16.13 -7.34
N ASP A 310 29.04 15.57 -8.45
CA ASP A 310 28.11 16.16 -9.40
C ASP A 310 26.64 15.75 -9.15
N ARG A 311 26.37 14.99 -8.08
CA ARG A 311 25.05 14.43 -7.80
C ARG A 311 24.63 14.63 -6.35
N VAL A 312 23.34 14.48 -6.14
CA VAL A 312 22.68 14.43 -4.83
C VAL A 312 21.96 13.10 -4.74
N VAL A 313 22.06 12.42 -3.60
CA VAL A 313 21.32 11.19 -3.35
C VAL A 313 20.26 11.42 -2.29
N VAL A 314 19.04 10.97 -2.57
CA VAL A 314 17.97 10.81 -1.61
C VAL A 314 17.69 9.33 -1.47
N GLU A 315 17.69 8.81 -0.25
CA GLU A 315 17.33 7.44 0.04
C GLU A 315 15.87 7.37 0.49
N VAL A 316 15.15 6.35 0.00
CA VAL A 316 13.78 6.01 0.34
C VAL A 316 13.79 4.63 1.00
N ARG A 317 13.43 4.56 2.28
CA ARG A 317 13.58 3.38 3.14
C ARG A 317 12.24 2.80 3.61
N ASP A 318 12.39 1.65 4.26
CA ASP A 318 11.53 1.11 5.31
C ASP A 318 10.21 0.52 4.79
N ALA A 319 10.33 -0.31 3.76
CA ALA A 319 9.24 -1.13 3.25
C ALA A 319 9.54 -2.61 3.52
N HIS A 320 9.54 -3.02 4.80
CA HIS A 320 9.73 -4.41 5.22
C HIS A 320 8.76 -5.34 4.48
N ASN A 321 9.29 -6.08 3.50
CA ASN A 321 8.57 -7.06 2.70
C ASN A 321 7.35 -6.46 1.97
N LYS A 322 7.32 -5.13 1.75
CA LYS A 322 6.18 -4.37 1.17
C LYS A 322 6.60 -3.58 -0.07
N PHE A 323 6.91 -4.28 -1.17
CA PHE A 323 7.40 -3.63 -2.39
C PHE A 323 6.51 -2.50 -2.90
N ASN A 324 5.18 -2.65 -2.85
CA ASN A 324 4.25 -1.61 -3.27
C ASN A 324 4.40 -0.31 -2.46
N LEU A 325 4.68 -0.41 -1.15
CA LEU A 325 4.95 0.76 -0.32
C LEU A 325 6.25 1.44 -0.73
N LEU A 326 7.33 0.67 -0.95
CA LEU A 326 8.59 1.22 -1.45
C LEU A 326 8.38 1.93 -2.79
N PHE A 327 7.73 1.25 -3.72
CA PHE A 327 7.53 1.76 -5.07
C PHE A 327 6.71 3.05 -5.08
N ASN A 328 5.65 3.13 -4.27
CA ASN A 328 4.87 4.36 -4.12
C ASN A 328 5.74 5.52 -3.59
N LYS A 329 6.56 5.27 -2.56
CA LYS A 329 7.48 6.29 -2.04
C LYS A 329 8.54 6.69 -3.05
N VAL A 330 9.09 5.74 -3.81
CA VAL A 330 10.05 6.02 -4.89
C VAL A 330 9.38 6.88 -5.96
N LEU A 331 8.19 6.52 -6.42
CA LEU A 331 7.45 7.25 -7.46
C LEU A 331 7.10 8.67 -7.01
N ARG A 332 6.73 8.85 -5.74
CA ARG A 332 6.51 10.15 -5.10
C ARG A 332 7.78 10.99 -5.04
N SER A 333 8.87 10.42 -4.55
CA SER A 333 10.15 11.12 -4.49
C SER A 333 10.67 11.44 -5.88
N THR A 334 10.50 10.55 -6.86
CA THR A 334 10.78 10.82 -8.27
C THR A 334 9.98 12.02 -8.76
N TYR A 335 8.67 12.05 -8.56
CA TYR A 335 7.83 13.17 -8.98
C TYR A 335 8.35 14.50 -8.43
N HIS A 336 8.57 14.60 -7.11
CA HIS A 336 9.07 15.84 -6.50
C HIS A 336 10.53 16.18 -6.83
N LEU A 337 11.35 15.20 -7.20
CA LEU A 337 12.70 15.42 -7.73
C LEU A 337 12.71 15.81 -9.21
N MET A 338 11.58 15.64 -9.91
CA MET A 338 11.36 16.05 -11.30
C MET A 338 10.51 17.32 -11.43
N ASP A 339 9.97 17.83 -10.33
CA ASP A 339 9.14 19.02 -10.28
C ASP A 339 9.73 20.11 -9.36
N ASP A 340 9.17 21.33 -9.40
CA ASP A 340 9.52 22.42 -8.50
C ASP A 340 8.98 22.11 -7.09
N ARG A 341 9.89 22.02 -6.12
CA ARG A 341 9.53 21.83 -4.70
C ARG A 341 9.13 23.15 -4.01
N ALA A 342 8.78 24.19 -4.79
CA ALA A 342 8.36 25.50 -4.32
C ALA A 342 7.25 25.43 -3.27
N ASP A 343 6.25 24.57 -3.46
CA ASP A 343 5.14 24.45 -2.51
C ASP A 343 5.57 23.92 -1.14
N PHE A 344 6.74 23.28 -1.03
CA PHE A 344 7.29 22.86 0.25
C PHE A 344 8.04 23.97 0.98
N ALA A 345 8.32 25.13 0.38
CA ALA A 345 9.16 26.17 0.98
C ALA A 345 8.66 26.60 2.38
N ALA A 346 7.34 26.73 2.57
CA ALA A 346 6.75 27.08 3.86
C ALA A 346 7.05 26.04 4.96
N MET A 347 7.26 24.77 4.58
CA MET A 347 7.59 23.68 5.50
C MET A 347 9.02 23.75 6.04
N SER A 348 9.89 24.59 5.49
CA SER A 348 11.22 24.81 6.07
C SER A 348 11.16 25.47 7.46
N ALA A 349 10.01 26.06 7.81
CA ALA A 349 9.76 26.68 9.09
C ALA A 349 9.31 25.69 10.18
N LEU A 350 9.00 24.43 9.81
CA LEU A 350 8.60 23.41 10.78
C LEU A 350 9.63 23.27 11.89
N LYS A 351 9.16 23.29 13.14
CA LYS A 351 10.05 23.15 14.30
C LYS A 351 10.53 21.70 14.37
N PRO A 352 11.85 21.45 14.49
CA PRO A 352 12.35 20.10 14.69
C PRO A 352 11.98 19.57 16.08
N PHE A 353 11.89 18.25 16.21
CA PHE A 353 11.64 17.61 17.50
C PHE A 353 12.81 17.84 18.47
N ASP A 354 12.58 18.59 19.53
CA ASP A 354 13.56 18.82 20.60
C ASP A 354 13.33 17.78 21.70
N ALA A 355 14.03 16.64 21.58
CA ALA A 355 13.83 15.50 22.46
C ALA A 355 14.09 15.82 23.94
N ASP A 356 15.03 16.72 24.22
CA ASP A 356 15.41 17.12 25.58
C ASP A 356 14.27 17.90 26.24
N SER A 357 13.87 19.05 25.67
CA SER A 357 12.79 19.88 26.23
C SER A 357 11.42 19.21 26.19
N THR A 358 11.15 18.39 25.17
CA THR A 358 9.87 17.68 25.08
C THR A 358 9.78 16.56 26.12
N PHE A 359 10.90 15.91 26.48
CA PHE A 359 10.92 14.90 27.54
C PHE A 359 10.68 15.49 28.93
N GLU A 360 11.01 16.77 29.13
CA GLU A 360 10.72 17.49 30.38
C GLU A 360 9.23 17.72 30.62
N LEU A 361 8.38 17.61 29.60
CA LEU A 361 6.92 17.69 29.72
C LEU A 361 6.32 16.49 30.48
N PHE A 362 7.06 15.38 30.59
CA PHE A 362 6.66 14.28 31.46
C PHE A 362 6.92 14.61 32.94
N PRO A 363 6.09 14.13 33.88
CA PRO A 363 6.43 14.18 35.30
C PRO A 363 7.79 13.50 35.60
N LYS A 364 8.55 13.99 36.59
CA LYS A 364 9.89 13.46 36.90
C LYS A 364 9.92 11.95 37.19
N TYR A 365 8.88 11.41 37.83
CA TYR A 365 8.78 9.96 38.04
C TYR A 365 8.59 9.18 36.73
N VAL A 366 7.82 9.72 35.78
CA VAL A 366 7.63 9.13 34.44
C VAL A 366 8.94 9.14 33.67
N GLN A 367 9.69 10.24 33.73
CA GLN A 367 11.01 10.34 33.11
C GLN A 367 11.97 9.26 33.63
N ALA A 368 12.03 9.08 34.95
CA ALA A 368 12.87 8.08 35.59
C ALA A 368 12.47 6.64 35.21
N GLU A 369 11.17 6.33 35.23
CA GLU A 369 10.67 5.00 34.86
C GLU A 369 10.85 4.70 33.36
N LEU A 370 10.61 5.68 32.47
CA LEU A 370 10.88 5.50 31.04
C LEU A 370 12.35 5.18 30.76
N LYS A 371 13.29 5.79 31.50
CA LYS A 371 14.73 5.47 31.41
C LYS A 371 15.08 4.06 31.93
N LYS A 372 14.29 3.50 32.85
CA LYS A 372 14.42 2.09 33.26
C LYS A 372 13.88 1.15 32.19
N VAL A 373 12.72 1.49 31.61
CA VAL A 373 12.06 0.67 30.58
C VAL A 373 12.85 0.67 29.27
N PHE A 374 13.41 1.81 28.89
CA PHE A 374 14.22 2.01 27.70
C PHE A 374 15.60 2.57 28.08
N PRO A 375 16.50 1.71 28.59
CA PRO A 375 17.82 2.15 29.06
C PRO A 375 18.67 2.70 27.93
N ASN A 376 19.65 3.53 28.31
CA ASN A 376 20.67 4.03 27.40
C ASN A 376 21.37 2.85 26.69
N LYS A 377 21.60 3.00 25.38
CA LYS A 377 22.18 1.95 24.53
C LYS A 377 23.72 1.90 24.53
N ALA A 378 24.38 2.71 25.35
CA ALA A 378 25.83 2.66 25.57
C ALA A 378 26.27 1.27 26.04
N LYS A 379 27.29 0.73 25.39
CA LYS A 379 27.86 -0.57 25.75
C LYS A 379 28.92 -0.39 26.83
N PRO A 380 28.98 -1.25 27.87
CA PRO A 380 30.04 -1.21 28.86
C PRO A 380 31.42 -1.35 28.21
N GLY A 381 32.40 -0.57 28.68
CA GLY A 381 33.79 -0.64 28.20
C GLY A 381 34.08 0.11 26.90
N ILE A 382 33.12 0.87 26.36
CA ILE A 382 33.35 1.81 25.26
C ILE A 382 33.30 3.23 25.81
N ASP A 383 34.32 4.03 25.51
CA ASP A 383 34.33 5.46 25.85
C ASP A 383 33.48 6.22 24.85
N TYR A 384 32.39 6.81 25.34
CA TYR A 384 31.50 7.65 24.56
C TYR A 384 31.66 9.10 25.00
N ASN A 385 31.69 10.03 24.05
CA ASN A 385 31.60 11.45 24.34
C ASN A 385 30.17 11.85 24.76
N ALA A 386 29.99 13.09 25.25
CA ALA A 386 28.70 13.55 25.75
C ALA A 386 27.57 13.56 24.69
N ASP A 387 27.91 13.81 23.43
CA ASP A 387 26.94 13.82 22.33
C ASP A 387 26.51 12.41 21.91
N GLU A 388 27.44 11.46 21.92
CA GLU A 388 27.17 10.03 21.69
C GLU A 388 26.27 9.47 22.79
N ILE A 389 26.59 9.74 24.07
CA ILE A 389 25.77 9.32 25.21
C ILE A 389 24.33 9.85 25.07
N ALA A 390 24.18 11.12 24.70
CA ALA A 390 22.87 11.73 24.51
C ALA A 390 22.09 11.10 23.35
N THR A 391 22.75 10.71 22.25
CA THR A 391 22.13 10.02 21.11
C THR A 391 21.66 8.61 21.48
N LEU A 392 22.34 7.97 22.44
CA LEU A 392 22.00 6.64 22.93
C LEU A 392 20.86 6.63 23.98
N GLU A 393 20.36 7.81 24.43
CA GLU A 393 19.22 7.94 25.35
C GLU A 393 17.85 7.79 24.65
N VAL A 394 17.56 6.58 24.15
CA VAL A 394 16.36 6.30 23.34
C VAL A 394 15.02 6.51 24.06
N ALA A 395 14.99 6.51 25.40
CA ALA A 395 13.80 6.84 26.19
C ALA A 395 13.19 8.20 25.81
N LYS A 396 14.03 9.17 25.42
CA LYS A 396 13.58 10.52 25.04
C LYS A 396 12.77 10.51 23.75
N ASN A 397 12.95 9.53 22.86
CA ASN A 397 12.17 9.43 21.62
C ASN A 397 10.67 9.27 21.88
N PHE A 398 10.28 8.70 23.03
CA PHE A 398 8.88 8.53 23.43
C PHE A 398 8.20 9.84 23.88
N SER A 399 8.92 10.97 23.92
CA SER A 399 8.30 12.29 24.07
C SER A 399 7.86 12.90 22.74
N TRP A 400 8.21 12.30 21.58
CA TRP A 400 7.88 12.83 20.26
C TRP A 400 6.41 13.22 20.06
N PRO A 401 5.40 12.45 20.56
CA PRO A 401 4.01 12.87 20.49
C PRO A 401 3.72 14.24 21.14
N LEU A 402 4.43 14.59 22.21
CA LEU A 402 4.21 15.78 23.03
C LEU A 402 4.83 17.06 22.45
N ARG A 403 5.50 16.99 21.29
CA ARG A 403 6.09 18.18 20.66
C ARG A 403 5.01 19.17 20.20
N ASP A 404 5.43 20.40 19.91
CA ASP A 404 4.53 21.43 19.36
C ASP A 404 4.19 21.16 17.89
N TRP A 405 2.94 20.74 17.63
CA TRP A 405 2.40 20.47 16.29
C TRP A 405 1.65 21.67 15.67
N SER A 406 1.54 22.81 16.37
CA SER A 406 0.67 23.92 15.95
C SER A 406 1.04 24.55 14.61
N LEU A 407 2.33 24.50 14.23
CA LEU A 407 2.75 24.98 12.92
C LEU A 407 2.40 23.99 11.80
N HIS A 408 2.48 22.68 12.06
CA HIS A 408 2.04 21.65 11.11
C HIS A 408 0.56 21.79 10.80
N THR A 409 -0.29 21.84 11.84
CA THR A 409 -1.75 21.94 11.68
C THR A 409 -2.17 23.20 10.95
N ARG A 410 -1.50 24.33 11.24
CA ARG A 410 -1.71 25.60 10.53
C ARG A 410 -1.32 25.53 9.05
N LEU A 411 -0.16 24.98 8.70
CA LEU A 411 0.30 24.87 7.31
C LEU A 411 -0.56 23.88 6.51
N MET A 412 -1.11 22.86 7.17
CA MET A 412 -2.08 21.93 6.57
C MET A 412 -3.49 22.54 6.41
N SER A 413 -3.73 23.74 6.94
CA SER A 413 -4.99 24.49 6.80
C SER A 413 -6.22 23.82 7.44
N ASN A 414 -6.02 22.99 8.47
CA ASN A 414 -7.10 22.30 9.17
C ASN A 414 -7.24 22.83 10.60
N LYS A 415 -8.27 23.68 10.84
CA LYS A 415 -8.47 24.35 12.14
C LYS A 415 -8.92 23.39 13.26
N GLU A 416 -9.64 22.32 12.92
CA GLU A 416 -10.15 21.33 13.89
C GLU A 416 -9.06 20.33 14.31
N LEU A 417 -8.01 20.20 13.49
CA LEU A 417 -6.90 19.29 13.74
C LEU A 417 -6.07 19.68 14.97
N ASP A 418 -5.87 20.96 15.24
CA ASP A 418 -5.07 21.41 16.40
C ASP A 418 -5.67 20.92 17.73
N GLN A 419 -6.99 21.02 17.87
CA GLN A 419 -7.71 20.52 19.03
C GLN A 419 -7.64 18.98 19.11
N THR A 420 -7.85 18.30 17.98
CA THR A 420 -7.74 16.82 17.89
C THR A 420 -6.36 16.32 18.34
N VAL A 421 -5.29 17.00 17.91
CA VAL A 421 -3.91 16.66 18.30
C VAL A 421 -3.70 16.88 19.80
N LYS A 422 -4.15 18.00 20.37
CA LYS A 422 -4.03 18.29 21.82
C LYS A 422 -4.74 17.25 22.68
N GLU A 423 -5.92 16.81 22.26
CA GLU A 423 -6.67 15.76 22.94
C GLU A 423 -5.93 14.42 22.88
N ALA A 424 -5.37 14.06 21.71
CA ALA A 424 -4.55 12.86 21.56
C ALA A 424 -3.27 12.93 22.41
N GLN A 425 -2.61 14.09 22.49
CA GLN A 425 -1.45 14.31 23.38
C GLN A 425 -1.79 14.12 24.85
N THR A 426 -2.96 14.63 25.27
CA THR A 426 -3.45 14.49 26.66
C THR A 426 -3.69 13.01 26.98
N ARG A 427 -4.39 12.28 26.10
CA ARG A 427 -4.62 10.84 26.28
C ARG A 427 -3.33 10.04 26.29
N TYR A 428 -2.38 10.35 25.39
CA TYR A 428 -1.07 9.73 25.38
C TYR A 428 -0.33 9.94 26.70
N LEU A 429 -0.29 11.18 27.21
CA LEU A 429 0.37 11.49 28.48
C LEU A 429 -0.25 10.73 29.66
N GLU A 430 -1.58 10.66 29.74
CA GLU A 430 -2.27 9.91 30.80
C GLU A 430 -2.02 8.40 30.71
N GLN A 431 -2.01 7.83 29.50
CA GLN A 431 -1.65 6.41 29.31
C GLN A 431 -0.22 6.13 29.77
N ILE A 432 0.75 6.97 29.40
CA ILE A 432 2.15 6.80 29.82
C ILE A 432 2.27 6.90 31.35
N LYS A 433 1.59 7.86 32.00
CA LYS A 433 1.56 7.98 33.47
C LYS A 433 1.05 6.69 34.12
N GLN A 434 -0.05 6.13 33.61
CA GLN A 434 -0.63 4.89 34.13
C GLN A 434 0.31 3.69 33.93
N ILE A 435 0.91 3.54 32.74
CA ILE A 435 1.85 2.44 32.46
C ILE A 435 3.07 2.53 33.38
N MET A 436 3.68 3.72 33.53
CA MET A 436 4.85 3.92 34.38
C MET A 436 4.51 3.70 35.86
N LYS A 437 3.31 4.11 36.31
CA LYS A 437 2.84 3.81 37.67
C LYS A 437 2.74 2.30 37.89
N SER A 438 2.07 1.56 36.99
CA SER A 438 1.95 0.10 37.10
C SER A 438 3.29 -0.62 37.07
N HIS A 439 4.26 -0.14 36.27
CA HIS A 439 5.62 -0.69 36.25
C HIS A 439 6.33 -0.47 37.60
N ARG A 440 6.31 0.76 38.10
CA ARG A 440 6.94 1.13 39.38
C ARG A 440 6.33 0.37 40.55
N ASP A 441 5.02 0.19 40.54
CA ASP A 441 4.27 -0.49 41.60
C ASP A 441 4.31 -2.03 41.44
N GLY A 442 5.06 -2.57 40.45
CA GLY A 442 5.26 -4.00 40.23
C GLY A 442 4.10 -4.75 39.58
N GLY A 443 3.08 -4.03 39.10
CA GLY A 443 1.89 -4.61 38.45
C GLY A 443 2.13 -5.07 37.00
N ILE A 444 3.20 -4.60 36.36
CA ILE A 444 3.68 -5.09 35.06
C ILE A 444 5.21 -5.11 35.04
N ASP A 445 5.78 -6.04 34.27
CA ASP A 445 7.24 -6.09 34.08
C ASP A 445 7.73 -5.06 33.04
N THR A 446 9.05 -4.92 32.92
CA THR A 446 9.69 -3.99 31.98
C THR A 446 9.34 -4.26 30.51
N ASN A 447 9.22 -5.52 30.11
CA ASN A 447 8.87 -5.86 28.74
C ASN A 447 7.41 -5.52 28.42
N GLN A 448 6.50 -5.83 29.33
CA GLN A 448 5.09 -5.43 29.25
C GLN A 448 4.93 -3.91 29.23
N ALA A 449 5.70 -3.19 30.05
CA ALA A 449 5.74 -1.72 30.01
C ALA A 449 6.23 -1.21 28.65
N ALA A 450 7.29 -1.78 28.09
CA ALA A 450 7.82 -1.40 26.78
C ALA A 450 6.80 -1.62 25.66
N ILE A 451 6.10 -2.77 25.68
CA ILE A 451 5.03 -3.10 24.74
C ILE A 451 3.88 -2.09 24.84
N LYS A 452 3.40 -1.80 26.06
CA LYS A 452 2.29 -0.86 26.29
C LYS A 452 2.66 0.59 25.93
N VAL A 453 3.89 1.03 26.17
CA VAL A 453 4.37 2.37 25.76
C VAL A 453 4.36 2.50 24.23
N GLN A 454 4.81 1.46 23.51
CA GLN A 454 4.72 1.45 22.04
C GLN A 454 3.27 1.42 21.54
N GLY A 455 2.39 0.68 22.24
CA GLY A 455 0.94 0.71 21.99
C GLY A 455 0.34 2.11 22.12
N ALA A 456 0.69 2.84 23.19
CA ALA A 456 0.27 4.23 23.38
C ALA A 456 0.78 5.15 22.25
N LEU A 457 2.02 4.95 21.81
CA LEU A 457 2.64 5.74 20.73
C LEU A 457 1.92 5.55 19.39
N VAL A 458 1.63 4.31 19.00
CA VAL A 458 0.91 4.04 17.73
C VAL A 458 -0.56 4.46 17.82
N THR A 459 -1.16 4.39 19.01
CA THR A 459 -2.52 4.90 19.25
C THR A 459 -2.58 6.41 19.06
N PHE A 460 -1.59 7.16 19.58
CA PHE A 460 -1.47 8.61 19.33
C PHE A 460 -1.40 8.92 17.82
N ALA A 461 -0.63 8.16 17.05
CA ALA A 461 -0.49 8.39 15.62
C ALA A 461 -1.84 8.31 14.88
N GLU A 462 -2.67 7.33 15.25
CA GLU A 462 -4.02 7.18 14.70
C GLU A 462 -5.00 8.26 15.22
N GLU A 463 -5.00 8.52 16.53
CA GLU A 463 -5.94 9.46 17.15
C GLU A 463 -5.68 10.92 16.80
N SER A 464 -4.41 11.31 16.59
CA SER A 464 -4.02 12.68 16.26
C SER A 464 -4.49 13.12 14.86
N ARG A 465 -4.85 12.16 13.99
CA ARG A 465 -5.22 12.39 12.57
C ARG A 465 -4.16 13.11 11.73
N LEU A 466 -2.93 13.25 12.23
CA LEU A 466 -1.85 13.95 11.53
C LEU A 466 -1.48 13.24 10.22
N ARG A 467 -1.49 11.90 10.17
CA ARG A 467 -1.28 11.14 8.91
C ARG A 467 -2.25 11.58 7.82
N ASN A 468 -3.54 11.69 8.14
CA ASN A 468 -4.56 12.07 7.17
C ASN A 468 -4.33 13.49 6.66
N ALA A 469 -3.97 14.42 7.55
CA ALA A 469 -3.65 15.78 7.15
C ALA A 469 -2.39 15.86 6.27
N PHE A 470 -1.40 15.00 6.49
CA PHE A 470 -0.26 14.86 5.58
C PHE A 470 -0.69 14.33 4.21
N VAL A 471 -1.54 13.28 4.15
CA VAL A 471 -2.09 12.74 2.90
C VAL A 471 -2.87 13.81 2.14
N GLU A 472 -3.82 14.48 2.78
CA GLU A 472 -4.64 15.54 2.16
C GLU A 472 -3.76 16.69 1.65
N MET A 473 -2.72 17.04 2.41
CA MET A 473 -1.77 18.05 1.97
C MET A 473 -0.96 17.56 0.77
N GLU A 474 -0.41 16.36 0.80
CA GLU A 474 0.30 15.75 -0.33
C GLU A 474 -0.60 15.72 -1.57
N GLU A 475 -1.84 15.25 -1.45
CA GLU A 475 -2.81 15.25 -2.54
C GLU A 475 -3.04 16.65 -3.09
N ARG A 476 -3.15 17.66 -2.22
CA ARG A 476 -3.27 19.07 -2.64
C ARG A 476 -2.00 19.60 -3.33
N LEU A 477 -0.82 19.18 -2.86
CA LEU A 477 0.46 19.55 -3.48
C LEU A 477 0.60 18.90 -4.85
N LEU A 478 0.17 17.64 -4.97
CA LEU A 478 0.12 16.93 -6.23
C LEU A 478 -0.93 17.57 -7.15
N SER A 479 -2.14 17.89 -6.66
CA SER A 479 -3.32 18.39 -7.41
C SER A 479 -3.15 19.74 -8.11
N LYS A 480 -2.07 20.49 -7.84
CA LYS A 480 -1.82 21.81 -8.45
C LYS A 480 -1.22 21.66 -9.86
N GLY A 481 -1.99 21.15 -10.80
CA GLY A 481 -1.62 21.11 -12.23
C GLY A 481 -2.44 20.12 -13.05
N GLN A 482 -2.44 20.27 -14.37
CA GLN A 482 -3.04 19.28 -15.30
C GLN A 482 -2.35 17.90 -15.17
N ASP A 483 -1.06 17.88 -14.83
CA ASP A 483 -0.26 16.67 -14.61
C ASP A 483 -0.63 15.91 -13.31
N ALA A 484 -1.48 16.50 -12.46
CA ALA A 484 -1.83 15.98 -11.15
C ALA A 484 -2.97 14.96 -11.14
N GLU A 485 -4.01 15.21 -11.93
CA GLU A 485 -5.03 14.20 -12.22
C GLU A 485 -4.37 12.99 -12.86
N ASP A 486 -3.40 13.21 -13.76
CA ASP A 486 -2.61 12.15 -14.38
C ASP A 486 -1.74 11.40 -13.38
N TYR A 487 -1.14 12.07 -12.37
CA TYR A 487 -0.35 11.42 -11.32
C TYR A 487 -1.22 10.65 -10.30
N SER A 488 -2.30 11.23 -9.80
CA SER A 488 -3.24 10.53 -8.91
C SER A 488 -3.87 9.33 -9.62
N LYS A 489 -4.24 9.51 -10.89
CA LYS A 489 -4.67 8.43 -11.77
C LYS A 489 -3.56 7.41 -12.01
N LEU A 490 -2.31 7.82 -12.18
CA LEU A 490 -1.14 6.94 -12.34
C LEU A 490 -0.94 6.05 -11.11
N ILE A 491 -0.92 6.63 -9.91
CA ILE A 491 -0.77 5.86 -8.65
C ILE A 491 -1.93 4.89 -8.48
N LYS A 492 -3.16 5.34 -8.74
CA LYS A 492 -4.34 4.47 -8.65
C LYS A 492 -4.34 3.38 -9.73
N ASP A 493 -3.96 3.71 -10.96
CA ASP A 493 -3.83 2.75 -12.07
C ASP A 493 -2.74 1.72 -11.78
N ILE A 494 -1.61 2.11 -11.20
CA ILE A 494 -0.55 1.21 -10.77
C ILE A 494 -1.07 0.28 -9.67
N ALA A 495 -1.74 0.82 -8.64
CA ALA A 495 -2.33 0.02 -7.58
C ALA A 495 -3.41 -0.94 -8.11
N VAL A 496 -4.14 -0.58 -9.16
CA VAL A 496 -5.11 -1.46 -9.82
C VAL A 496 -4.42 -2.52 -10.68
N LYS A 497 -3.46 -2.13 -11.52
CA LYS A 497 -2.81 -3.01 -12.50
C LYS A 497 -1.75 -3.94 -11.90
N ALA A 498 -1.14 -3.56 -10.78
CA ALA A 498 -0.11 -4.34 -10.09
C ALA A 498 -0.56 -4.88 -8.71
N GLY A 499 -1.76 -4.49 -8.23
CA GLY A 499 -2.28 -4.93 -6.94
C GLY A 499 -2.93 -6.31 -6.96
N PRO A 500 -3.31 -6.85 -5.79
CA PRO A 500 -4.02 -8.13 -5.65
C PRO A 500 -5.29 -8.20 -6.50
N LEU A 501 -5.64 -9.36 -7.04
CA LEU A 501 -6.82 -9.55 -7.92
C LEU A 501 -6.78 -8.70 -9.21
N LYS A 502 -5.60 -8.41 -9.78
CA LYS A 502 -5.50 -7.58 -11.00
C LYS A 502 -6.34 -8.15 -12.16
N GLU A 503 -6.46 -9.47 -12.23
CA GLU A 503 -7.21 -10.24 -13.21
C GLU A 503 -8.73 -10.08 -13.09
N PHE A 504 -9.21 -9.53 -11.97
CA PHE A 504 -10.63 -9.24 -11.77
C PHE A 504 -11.05 -7.92 -12.43
N PHE A 505 -10.14 -7.15 -13.01
CA PHE A 505 -10.47 -5.82 -13.52
C PHE A 505 -10.18 -5.74 -15.02
N PRO A 506 -11.06 -5.07 -15.80
CA PRO A 506 -10.80 -4.88 -17.22
C PRO A 506 -9.57 -3.99 -17.43
N GLU A 507 -8.84 -4.20 -18.52
CA GLU A 507 -7.62 -3.44 -18.83
C GLU A 507 -7.81 -1.92 -18.87
N THR A 508 -9.04 -1.50 -19.19
CA THR A 508 -9.46 -0.11 -19.24
C THR A 508 -10.65 0.08 -18.32
N MET A 509 -10.56 1.02 -17.39
CA MET A 509 -11.66 1.40 -16.52
C MET A 509 -11.92 2.90 -16.64
N LYS A 510 -13.17 3.28 -16.40
CA LYS A 510 -13.61 4.66 -16.27
C LYS A 510 -13.57 5.05 -14.81
N THR A 511 -12.91 6.17 -14.55
CA THR A 511 -12.75 6.78 -13.23
C THR A 511 -13.60 8.05 -13.15
N GLY A 512 -13.79 8.59 -11.94
CA GLY A 512 -14.51 9.84 -11.71
C GLY A 512 -15.89 9.63 -11.10
N ASP A 513 -16.70 10.69 -11.14
CA ASP A 513 -18.02 10.72 -10.49
C ASP A 513 -18.91 9.53 -10.93
N PRO A 514 -19.43 8.72 -9.98
CA PRO A 514 -20.27 7.58 -10.31
C PRO A 514 -21.55 7.94 -11.11
N ILE A 515 -22.18 9.07 -10.82
CA ILE A 515 -23.42 9.49 -11.51
C ILE A 515 -23.11 9.93 -12.94
N ALA A 516 -22.02 10.66 -13.16
CA ALA A 516 -21.54 10.99 -14.50
C ALA A 516 -21.25 9.73 -15.33
N ARG A 517 -20.51 8.76 -14.75
CA ARG A 517 -20.25 7.46 -15.39
C ARG A 517 -21.54 6.72 -15.76
N MET A 518 -22.53 6.72 -14.87
CA MET A 518 -23.83 6.11 -15.13
C MET A 518 -24.55 6.76 -16.33
N LYS A 519 -24.57 8.10 -16.39
CA LYS A 519 -25.19 8.86 -17.49
C LYS A 519 -24.46 8.63 -18.83
N GLU A 520 -23.13 8.61 -18.81
CA GLU A 520 -22.31 8.27 -19.98
C GLU A 520 -22.60 6.85 -20.49
N PHE A 521 -22.67 5.86 -19.59
CA PHE A 521 -22.99 4.49 -19.96
C PHE A 521 -24.37 4.38 -20.61
N ALA A 522 -25.39 5.05 -20.06
CA ALA A 522 -26.73 5.06 -20.64
C ALA A 522 -26.76 5.66 -22.06
N ALA A 523 -25.95 6.70 -22.31
CA ALA A 523 -25.84 7.32 -23.62
C ALA A 523 -25.25 6.39 -24.70
N LEU A 524 -24.45 5.39 -24.31
CA LEU A 524 -23.88 4.40 -25.23
C LEU A 524 -24.92 3.37 -25.72
N TYR A 525 -25.99 3.15 -24.95
CA TYR A 525 -27.00 2.13 -25.21
C TYR A 525 -28.43 2.67 -25.08
N PRO A 526 -28.81 3.72 -25.83
CA PRO A 526 -30.06 4.45 -25.60
C PRO A 526 -31.34 3.64 -25.84
N ARG A 527 -31.25 2.50 -26.53
CA ARG A 527 -32.37 1.57 -26.75
C ARG A 527 -32.58 0.59 -25.59
N ASN A 528 -31.52 0.28 -24.85
CA ASN A 528 -31.51 -0.77 -23.83
C ASN A 528 -31.32 -0.20 -22.42
N VAL A 529 -30.87 1.04 -22.30
CA VAL A 529 -30.45 1.62 -21.02
C VAL A 529 -31.07 2.99 -20.80
N LYS A 530 -31.62 3.21 -19.60
CA LYS A 530 -32.18 4.50 -19.18
C LYS A 530 -31.82 4.82 -17.74
N VAL A 531 -31.49 6.08 -17.48
CA VAL A 531 -31.40 6.60 -16.11
C VAL A 531 -32.76 7.12 -15.68
N VAL A 532 -33.24 6.64 -14.54
CA VAL A 532 -34.45 7.10 -13.86
C VAL A 532 -34.06 7.77 -12.55
N GLU A 533 -34.34 9.06 -12.41
CA GLU A 533 -33.99 9.81 -11.22
C GLU A 533 -35.14 9.80 -10.21
N GLY A 534 -34.81 9.79 -8.92
CA GLY A 534 -35.78 9.97 -7.84
C GLY A 534 -36.61 8.74 -7.47
N VAL A 535 -36.15 7.53 -7.82
CA VAL A 535 -36.82 6.27 -7.45
C VAL A 535 -36.74 6.09 -5.94
N THR A 536 -37.89 5.84 -5.31
CA THR A 536 -37.98 5.74 -3.85
C THR A 536 -37.81 4.29 -3.40
N PHE A 537 -36.80 4.03 -2.58
CA PHE A 537 -36.56 2.76 -1.91
C PHE A 537 -36.97 2.87 -0.44
N LYS A 538 -37.61 1.83 0.09
CA LYS A 538 -38.04 1.76 1.50
C LYS A 538 -37.60 0.46 2.14
N LEU A 539 -37.11 0.57 3.37
CA LEU A 539 -36.81 -0.57 4.24
C LEU A 539 -37.17 -0.19 5.68
N ASN A 540 -38.18 -0.85 6.23
CA ASN A 540 -38.76 -0.50 7.53
C ASN A 540 -39.14 1.00 7.59
N SER A 541 -38.67 1.73 8.61
CA SER A 541 -38.89 3.17 8.77
C SER A 541 -37.94 4.04 7.94
N LYS A 542 -37.00 3.46 7.19
CA LYS A 542 -36.03 4.20 6.38
C LYS A 542 -36.50 4.30 4.94
N SER A 543 -36.23 5.44 4.31
CA SER A 543 -36.48 5.67 2.90
C SER A 543 -35.42 6.58 2.30
N SER A 544 -35.00 6.29 1.08
CA SER A 544 -34.17 7.21 0.29
C SER A 544 -34.58 7.21 -1.17
N LYS A 545 -34.33 8.34 -1.83
CA LYS A 545 -34.44 8.46 -3.28
C LYS A 545 -33.08 8.20 -3.90
N LYS A 546 -33.02 7.37 -4.93
CA LYS A 546 -31.78 7.07 -5.67
C LYS A 546 -32.03 7.23 -7.17
N SER A 547 -30.95 7.41 -7.91
CA SER A 547 -31.00 7.20 -9.35
C SER A 547 -30.95 5.70 -9.64
N VAL A 548 -31.68 5.24 -10.64
CA VAL A 548 -31.66 3.84 -11.10
C VAL A 548 -31.26 3.79 -12.56
N LEU A 549 -30.25 2.99 -12.86
CA LEU A 549 -29.88 2.62 -14.22
C LEU A 549 -30.68 1.38 -14.62
N ALA A 550 -31.73 1.56 -15.40
CA ALA A 550 -32.51 0.47 -15.98
C ALA A 550 -31.79 -0.09 -17.20
N ILE A 551 -31.60 -1.40 -17.26
CA ILE A 551 -30.95 -2.14 -18.35
C ILE A 551 -31.90 -3.25 -18.82
N SER A 552 -32.43 -3.12 -20.01
CA SER A 552 -33.20 -4.16 -20.70
C SER A 552 -32.30 -4.99 -21.62
N LEU A 553 -32.32 -6.30 -21.43
CA LEU A 553 -31.62 -7.27 -22.27
C LEU A 553 -32.47 -7.74 -23.46
N GLU A 554 -33.68 -7.21 -23.61
CA GLU A 554 -34.60 -7.55 -24.70
C GLU A 554 -33.94 -7.27 -26.06
N GLY A 555 -34.09 -8.24 -26.97
CA GLY A 555 -33.62 -8.12 -28.34
C GLY A 555 -32.10 -8.11 -28.51
N LEU A 556 -31.32 -8.32 -27.44
CA LEU A 556 -29.87 -8.46 -27.52
C LEU A 556 -29.48 -9.92 -27.77
N ASP A 557 -28.68 -10.16 -28.81
CA ASP A 557 -27.99 -11.44 -28.99
C ASP A 557 -26.83 -11.60 -27.99
N GLU A 558 -26.26 -12.81 -27.89
CA GLU A 558 -25.17 -13.10 -26.95
C GLU A 558 -23.90 -12.27 -27.19
N ALA A 559 -23.61 -11.89 -28.43
CA ALA A 559 -22.46 -11.04 -28.74
C ALA A 559 -22.68 -9.60 -28.26
N GLN A 560 -23.90 -9.09 -28.43
CA GLN A 560 -24.34 -7.78 -27.95
C GLN A 560 -24.39 -7.73 -26.42
N LYS A 561 -24.94 -8.77 -25.77
CA LYS A 561 -24.88 -8.93 -24.31
C LYS A 561 -23.43 -8.94 -23.82
N GLY A 562 -22.56 -9.72 -24.46
CA GLY A 562 -21.13 -9.74 -24.13
C GLY A 562 -20.46 -8.37 -24.28
N LYS A 563 -20.82 -7.59 -25.31
CA LYS A 563 -20.31 -6.21 -25.49
C LYS A 563 -20.83 -5.27 -24.41
N LEU A 564 -22.14 -5.29 -24.14
CA LEU A 564 -22.78 -4.51 -23.08
C LEU A 564 -22.12 -4.80 -21.73
N LEU A 565 -21.89 -6.08 -21.43
CA LEU A 565 -21.28 -6.54 -20.18
C LEU A 565 -19.83 -6.08 -20.02
N ARG A 566 -19.02 -6.21 -21.09
CA ARG A 566 -17.64 -5.68 -21.06
C ARG A 566 -17.64 -4.18 -20.80
N THR A 567 -18.50 -3.42 -21.46
CA THR A 567 -18.60 -1.98 -21.23
C THR A 567 -19.11 -1.67 -19.81
N TYR A 568 -20.07 -2.44 -19.30
CA TYR A 568 -20.55 -2.32 -17.93
C TYR A 568 -19.40 -2.46 -16.91
N TYR A 569 -18.50 -3.43 -17.10
CA TYR A 569 -17.32 -3.59 -16.25
C TYR A 569 -16.40 -2.36 -16.27
N GLN A 570 -16.18 -1.77 -17.45
CA GLN A 570 -15.33 -0.60 -17.57
C GLN A 570 -15.88 0.59 -16.76
N TYR A 571 -17.20 0.74 -16.69
CA TYR A 571 -17.83 1.88 -16.01
C TYR A 571 -17.99 1.68 -14.50
N PHE A 572 -18.28 0.46 -14.05
CA PHE A 572 -18.78 0.22 -12.70
C PHE A 572 -17.92 -0.73 -11.85
N SER A 573 -16.64 -0.90 -12.20
CA SER A 573 -15.74 -1.80 -11.45
C SER A 573 -14.55 -1.12 -10.77
N TYR A 574 -14.25 0.13 -11.10
CA TYR A 574 -12.99 0.77 -10.69
C TYR A 574 -12.81 0.93 -9.17
N ASP A 575 -13.89 1.30 -8.49
CA ASP A 575 -13.90 1.78 -7.11
C ASP A 575 -15.15 1.30 -6.37
N ALA A 576 -15.72 0.17 -6.80
CA ALA A 576 -16.99 -0.31 -6.28
C ALA A 576 -16.95 -1.80 -5.92
N VAL A 577 -17.60 -2.11 -4.81
CA VAL A 577 -18.17 -3.43 -4.54
C VAL A 577 -19.67 -3.34 -4.75
N SER A 578 -20.27 -4.39 -5.31
CA SER A 578 -21.70 -4.40 -5.62
C SER A 578 -22.37 -5.70 -5.23
N PHE A 579 -23.66 -5.64 -4.99
CA PHE A 579 -24.42 -6.71 -4.36
C PHE A 579 -25.65 -7.03 -5.23
N PRO A 580 -25.52 -7.99 -6.16
CA PRO A 580 -26.61 -8.39 -7.04
C PRO A 580 -27.68 -9.19 -6.28
N LEU A 581 -28.95 -8.95 -6.61
CA LEU A 581 -30.13 -9.59 -6.02
C LEU A 581 -31.11 -9.98 -7.13
N GLY A 582 -31.51 -11.26 -7.24
CA GLY A 582 -32.58 -11.68 -8.16
C GLY A 582 -32.59 -13.15 -8.62
N GLU A 583 -31.44 -13.85 -8.66
CA GLU A 583 -31.43 -15.30 -8.92
C GLU A 583 -31.46 -16.09 -7.59
N ARG A 584 -31.98 -17.34 -7.56
CA ARG A 584 -32.12 -18.14 -6.31
C ARG A 584 -30.82 -18.24 -5.50
N ALA A 585 -29.64 -18.34 -6.14
CA ALA A 585 -28.34 -18.26 -5.48
C ALA A 585 -27.71 -16.86 -5.54
N GLY A 586 -28.31 -15.93 -6.29
CA GLY A 586 -27.89 -14.55 -6.49
C GLY A 586 -27.64 -13.79 -5.18
N HIS A 587 -28.47 -14.10 -4.18
CA HIS A 587 -28.30 -13.63 -2.81
C HIS A 587 -27.13 -14.30 -2.06
N LEU A 588 -26.14 -14.90 -2.70
CA LEU A 588 -24.92 -15.36 -2.01
C LEU A 588 -23.69 -14.59 -2.48
N TYR A 589 -23.85 -13.72 -3.48
CA TYR A 589 -22.74 -13.16 -4.21
C TYR A 589 -22.47 -11.70 -3.88
N SER A 590 -21.19 -11.36 -3.89
CA SER A 590 -20.70 -9.98 -3.96
C SER A 590 -19.85 -9.82 -5.19
N ARG A 591 -20.06 -8.77 -5.98
CA ARG A 591 -19.26 -8.50 -7.18
C ARG A 591 -18.13 -7.53 -6.86
N VAL A 592 -16.93 -7.95 -7.22
CA VAL A 592 -15.71 -7.13 -7.24
C VAL A 592 -15.08 -7.30 -8.61
N GLY A 593 -14.90 -6.20 -9.33
CA GLY A 593 -14.42 -6.31 -10.70
C GLY A 593 -15.44 -6.97 -11.64
N ASN A 594 -14.96 -7.85 -12.51
CA ASN A 594 -15.77 -8.69 -13.39
C ASN A 594 -16.12 -10.07 -12.78
N HIS A 595 -15.86 -10.28 -11.48
CA HIS A 595 -16.16 -11.54 -10.79
C HIS A 595 -17.21 -11.37 -9.71
N THR A 596 -18.03 -12.39 -9.53
CA THR A 596 -18.78 -12.64 -8.30
C THR A 596 -17.94 -13.47 -7.34
N LEU A 597 -18.09 -13.19 -6.06
CA LEU A 597 -17.46 -13.90 -4.96
C LEU A 597 -18.56 -14.47 -4.07
N ASP A 598 -18.49 -15.75 -3.78
CA ASP A 598 -19.21 -16.41 -2.70
C ASP A 598 -18.24 -16.90 -1.62
N TYR A 599 -18.82 -17.22 -0.46
CA TYR A 599 -18.09 -17.79 0.65
C TYR A 599 -18.89 -18.92 1.29
N ILE A 600 -18.41 -20.15 1.10
CA ILE A 600 -18.87 -21.38 1.76
C ILE A 600 -17.62 -22.22 2.04
N GLY A 601 -16.94 -21.93 3.16
CA GLY A 601 -15.66 -22.58 3.53
C GLY A 601 -14.43 -21.92 2.87
N SER A 602 -14.51 -21.51 1.61
CA SER A 602 -13.49 -20.69 0.93
C SER A 602 -14.11 -19.51 0.21
N VAL A 603 -13.30 -18.49 -0.08
CA VAL A 603 -13.71 -17.36 -0.93
C VAL A 603 -13.48 -17.76 -2.38
N ASP A 604 -14.55 -18.06 -3.09
CA ASP A 604 -14.47 -18.63 -4.44
C ASP A 604 -14.91 -17.59 -5.50
N PRO A 605 -14.07 -17.34 -6.52
CA PRO A 605 -14.45 -16.45 -7.60
C PRO A 605 -15.18 -17.19 -8.73
N SER A 606 -16.17 -16.52 -9.30
CA SER A 606 -16.85 -16.93 -10.53
C SER A 606 -17.01 -15.73 -11.47
N ASP A 607 -17.03 -15.97 -12.77
CA ASP A 607 -17.31 -14.92 -13.75
C ASP A 607 -18.67 -14.28 -13.48
N TYR A 608 -18.71 -12.94 -13.38
CA TYR A 608 -19.98 -12.26 -13.34
C TYR A 608 -20.69 -12.41 -14.70
N ARG A 609 -22.01 -12.62 -14.63
CA ARG A 609 -22.88 -12.73 -15.81
C ARG A 609 -24.14 -11.91 -15.60
N PHE A 610 -24.74 -11.46 -16.71
CA PHE A 610 -26.09 -10.89 -16.67
C PHE A 610 -27.09 -11.91 -16.13
N PRO A 611 -28.15 -11.45 -15.44
CA PRO A 611 -29.18 -12.34 -14.91
C PRO A 611 -30.00 -12.99 -16.02
N SER A 612 -30.51 -14.18 -15.71
CA SER A 612 -31.55 -14.89 -16.47
C SER A 612 -32.96 -14.34 -16.23
N GLY A 613 -33.14 -13.41 -15.27
CA GLY A 613 -34.40 -12.74 -14.95
C GLY A 613 -34.17 -11.31 -14.45
N GLU A 614 -35.12 -10.78 -13.67
CA GLU A 614 -34.98 -9.47 -13.03
C GLU A 614 -33.82 -9.48 -12.01
N ARG A 615 -33.01 -8.40 -11.96
CA ARG A 615 -31.97 -8.21 -10.94
C ARG A 615 -31.92 -6.76 -10.48
N LEU A 616 -31.85 -6.57 -9.17
CA LEU A 616 -31.42 -5.32 -8.54
C LEU A 616 -29.96 -5.45 -8.11
N GLU A 617 -29.11 -4.50 -8.46
CA GLU A 617 -27.72 -4.46 -8.02
C GLU A 617 -27.44 -3.12 -7.36
N SER A 618 -27.11 -3.16 -6.08
CA SER A 618 -26.71 -1.98 -5.30
C SER A 618 -25.20 -1.86 -5.25
N PHE A 619 -24.71 -0.63 -5.17
CA PHE A 619 -23.29 -0.31 -5.22
C PHE A 619 -22.82 0.36 -3.95
N LEU A 620 -21.64 -0.01 -3.46
CA LEU A 620 -20.91 0.76 -2.48
C LEU A 620 -19.59 1.23 -3.08
N PHE A 621 -19.46 2.54 -3.21
CA PHE A 621 -18.25 3.18 -3.72
C PHE A 621 -17.25 3.42 -2.59
N LEU A 622 -16.03 2.97 -2.83
CA LEU A 622 -14.94 2.96 -1.88
C LEU A 622 -13.89 3.99 -2.27
N LYS A 623 -13.27 4.61 -1.27
CA LYS A 623 -12.07 5.42 -1.47
C LYS A 623 -10.93 4.54 -1.99
N PRO A 624 -9.89 5.10 -2.63
CA PRO A 624 -8.79 4.32 -3.19
C PRO A 624 -8.11 3.37 -2.19
N GLU A 625 -7.82 3.84 -0.97
CA GLU A 625 -7.23 3.04 0.10
C GLU A 625 -8.18 1.92 0.57
N GLU A 626 -9.47 2.23 0.73
CA GLU A 626 -10.51 1.26 1.09
C GLU A 626 -10.64 0.16 0.02
N HIS A 627 -10.60 0.53 -1.27
CA HIS A 627 -10.68 -0.42 -2.37
C HIS A 627 -9.44 -1.32 -2.47
N LEU A 628 -8.24 -0.78 -2.24
CA LEU A 628 -7.01 -1.58 -2.20
C LEU A 628 -7.02 -2.56 -1.02
N ASN A 629 -7.49 -2.12 0.15
CA ASN A 629 -7.65 -2.97 1.32
C ASN A 629 -8.67 -4.08 1.07
N LEU A 630 -9.79 -3.77 0.41
CA LEU A 630 -10.78 -4.77 0.01
C LEU A 630 -10.17 -5.87 -0.87
N ARG A 631 -9.42 -5.47 -1.90
CA ARG A 631 -8.76 -6.43 -2.80
C ARG A 631 -7.73 -7.29 -2.08
N THR A 632 -6.97 -6.69 -1.17
CA THR A 632 -6.01 -7.41 -0.32
C THR A 632 -6.72 -8.40 0.60
N TYR A 633 -7.84 -8.01 1.21
CA TYR A 633 -8.64 -8.88 2.07
C TYR A 633 -9.18 -10.10 1.31
N ILE A 634 -9.73 -9.88 0.11
CA ILE A 634 -10.27 -10.96 -0.73
C ILE A 634 -9.14 -11.87 -1.23
N ASP A 635 -8.02 -11.31 -1.71
CA ASP A 635 -6.85 -12.12 -2.12
C ASP A 635 -6.29 -12.97 -0.98
N ASN A 636 -6.25 -12.43 0.23
CA ASN A 636 -5.89 -13.20 1.42
C ASN A 636 -6.91 -14.32 1.69
N GLY A 637 -8.21 -14.02 1.61
CA GLY A 637 -9.28 -15.01 1.79
C GLY A 637 -9.29 -16.12 0.73
N MET A 638 -8.96 -15.81 -0.52
CA MET A 638 -8.80 -16.80 -1.59
C MET A 638 -7.58 -17.71 -1.37
N LYS A 639 -6.52 -17.19 -0.75
CA LYS A 639 -5.29 -17.95 -0.46
C LYS A 639 -5.41 -18.82 0.78
N ASP A 640 -6.10 -18.33 1.81
CA ASP A 640 -6.18 -18.97 3.13
C ASP A 640 -7.49 -18.57 3.83
N GLY A 641 -8.61 -19.09 3.32
CA GLY A 641 -9.96 -18.80 3.80
C GLY A 641 -10.13 -19.10 5.28
N ASP A 642 -9.63 -20.23 5.76
CA ASP A 642 -9.72 -20.66 7.16
C ASP A 642 -9.03 -19.68 8.11
N LYS A 643 -7.89 -19.12 7.72
CA LYS A 643 -7.13 -18.18 8.57
C LYS A 643 -7.71 -16.77 8.55
N VAL A 644 -8.20 -16.35 7.38
CA VAL A 644 -8.62 -14.96 7.15
C VAL A 644 -10.09 -14.80 7.48
N VAL A 645 -10.97 -15.66 6.97
CA VAL A 645 -12.42 -15.58 7.11
C VAL A 645 -12.91 -16.57 8.18
N GLY A 646 -12.42 -17.81 8.21
CA GLY A 646 -12.78 -18.81 9.21
C GLY A 646 -13.80 -19.82 8.69
N ASP A 647 -14.69 -20.28 9.57
CA ASP A 647 -15.75 -21.24 9.23
C ASP A 647 -17.01 -20.54 8.70
N PHE A 648 -17.87 -21.31 8.03
CA PHE A 648 -19.19 -20.88 7.57
C PHE A 648 -20.29 -21.30 8.55
N ASP A 649 -21.26 -20.42 8.82
CA ASP A 649 -22.39 -20.69 9.73
C ASP A 649 -23.73 -20.12 9.20
N TYR A 650 -24.75 -20.99 9.09
CA TYR A 650 -26.11 -20.63 8.68
C TYR A 650 -26.96 -20.04 9.81
N ASP A 651 -26.68 -20.41 11.08
CA ASP A 651 -27.53 -20.06 12.24
C ASP A 651 -27.37 -18.59 12.67
N GLY A 652 -26.69 -17.79 11.85
CA GLY A 652 -26.98 -16.37 11.74
C GLY A 652 -26.93 -15.61 13.05
N SER A 653 -25.97 -15.91 13.92
CA SER A 653 -25.76 -15.06 15.07
C SER A 653 -25.15 -13.73 14.59
N GLY A 654 -26.02 -12.73 14.45
CA GLY A 654 -25.76 -11.44 13.81
C GLY A 654 -24.43 -10.81 14.20
N LEU A 655 -23.87 -9.99 13.29
CA LEU A 655 -22.62 -9.21 13.38
C LEU A 655 -21.84 -9.36 14.70
N ARG A 656 -21.29 -10.54 14.94
CA ARG A 656 -20.38 -10.76 16.06
C ARG A 656 -19.10 -10.00 15.78
N ALA A 657 -18.44 -9.56 16.84
CA ALA A 657 -17.16 -8.88 16.70
C ALA A 657 -16.19 -9.80 15.94
N THR A 658 -15.57 -9.29 14.88
CA THR A 658 -14.51 -10.00 14.17
C THR A 658 -13.15 -9.65 14.78
N ASN A 659 -12.12 -10.38 14.35
CA ASN A 659 -10.73 -10.03 14.62
C ASN A 659 -10.28 -8.75 13.89
N GLY A 660 -10.99 -8.34 12.82
CA GLY A 660 -10.91 -7.00 12.26
C GLY A 660 -9.57 -6.67 11.59
N SER A 661 -8.83 -7.65 11.05
CA SER A 661 -7.68 -7.36 10.18
C SER A 661 -7.83 -7.97 8.79
N LEU A 662 -7.06 -7.46 7.83
CA LEU A 662 -7.06 -7.98 6.45
C LEU A 662 -6.53 -9.42 6.33
N THR A 663 -5.87 -9.92 7.36
CA THR A 663 -5.23 -11.25 7.41
C THR A 663 -5.86 -12.20 8.44
N ASN A 664 -6.78 -11.68 9.25
CA ASN A 664 -7.58 -12.42 10.23
C ASN A 664 -8.80 -11.57 10.60
N ASN A 665 -9.89 -11.81 9.89
CA ASN A 665 -11.21 -11.25 10.14
C ASN A 665 -12.20 -12.29 10.68
N ARG A 666 -11.70 -13.43 11.17
CA ARG A 666 -12.56 -14.48 11.75
C ARG A 666 -13.48 -13.93 12.83
N VAL A 667 -14.69 -14.49 12.88
CA VAL A 667 -15.69 -14.19 13.92
C VAL A 667 -15.14 -14.59 15.29
N LYS A 668 -15.32 -13.73 16.31
CA LYS A 668 -14.92 -14.05 17.69
C LYS A 668 -15.98 -14.92 18.37
N GLY A 669 -15.55 -16.07 18.89
CA GLY A 669 -16.40 -17.03 19.60
C GLY A 669 -16.01 -18.47 19.24
N ASN A 670 -16.37 -19.43 20.11
CA ASN A 670 -16.21 -20.85 19.78
C ASN A 670 -17.39 -21.30 18.88
N ASN A 671 -17.09 -22.08 17.83
CA ASN A 671 -18.06 -22.63 16.87
C ASN A 671 -18.94 -21.59 16.17
N THR A 672 -18.35 -20.48 15.73
CA THR A 672 -19.09 -19.43 15.00
C THR A 672 -18.39 -19.03 13.73
N GLY A 673 -19.19 -18.91 12.66
CA GLY A 673 -18.69 -18.62 11.32
C GLY A 673 -19.30 -17.36 10.71
N HIS A 674 -18.76 -16.95 9.56
CA HIS A 674 -19.44 -16.02 8.70
C HIS A 674 -20.55 -16.73 7.91
N ASN A 675 -21.61 -15.99 7.58
CA ASN A 675 -22.56 -16.40 6.53
C ASN A 675 -22.18 -15.78 5.17
N CYS A 676 -23.07 -15.99 4.20
CA CYS A 676 -22.94 -15.60 2.80
C CYS A 676 -22.52 -14.15 2.52
N THR A 677 -22.87 -13.18 3.38
CA THR A 677 -22.45 -11.76 3.20
C THR A 677 -21.74 -11.14 4.37
N SER A 678 -21.84 -11.72 5.56
CA SER A 678 -21.18 -11.13 6.72
C SER A 678 -19.66 -11.03 6.53
N TRP A 679 -19.03 -11.97 5.83
CA TRP A 679 -17.57 -11.96 5.61
C TRP A 679 -17.11 -10.71 4.86
N ILE A 680 -17.90 -10.25 3.88
CA ILE A 680 -17.58 -9.06 3.09
C ILE A 680 -18.08 -7.79 3.79
N CYS A 681 -19.27 -7.81 4.39
CA CYS A 681 -19.80 -6.66 5.12
C CYS A 681 -18.94 -6.28 6.32
N THR A 682 -18.31 -7.26 6.98
CA THR A 682 -17.39 -7.04 8.10
C THR A 682 -15.94 -6.84 7.68
N ALA A 683 -15.63 -6.80 6.37
CA ALA A 683 -14.28 -6.60 5.88
C ALA A 683 -13.71 -5.27 6.42
N PRO A 684 -12.57 -5.27 7.14
CA PRO A 684 -12.04 -4.12 7.87
C PRO A 684 -11.21 -3.21 6.95
N VAL A 685 -11.85 -2.66 5.92
CA VAL A 685 -11.17 -1.99 4.80
C VAL A 685 -10.97 -0.49 5.00
N GLY A 686 -11.75 0.12 5.90
CA GLY A 686 -11.66 1.54 6.20
C GLY A 686 -10.66 1.88 7.31
N GLN A 687 -10.41 3.19 7.48
CA GLN A 687 -9.54 3.70 8.54
C GLN A 687 -10.00 3.20 9.92
N LYS A 688 -9.06 2.95 10.85
CA LYS A 688 -9.34 2.31 12.15
C LYS A 688 -9.99 0.93 12.04
N LYS A 689 -9.76 0.20 10.94
CA LYS A 689 -10.39 -1.10 10.68
C LYS A 689 -11.91 -1.00 10.64
N THR A 690 -12.44 0.14 10.18
CA THR A 690 -13.88 0.31 9.96
C THR A 690 -14.33 -0.66 8.88
N THR A 691 -15.43 -1.34 9.16
CA THR A 691 -15.98 -2.36 8.27
C THR A 691 -16.68 -1.75 7.07
N ILE A 692 -16.86 -2.51 5.98
CA ILE A 692 -17.74 -2.13 4.86
C ILE A 692 -19.11 -1.68 5.37
N TYR A 693 -19.64 -2.39 6.37
CA TYR A 693 -20.92 -2.09 7.01
C TYR A 693 -20.95 -0.68 7.62
N GLU A 694 -19.91 -0.33 8.39
CA GLU A 694 -19.76 1.00 8.99
C GLU A 694 -19.52 2.09 7.94
N LEU A 695 -18.70 1.80 6.92
CA LEU A 695 -18.45 2.74 5.82
C LEU A 695 -19.73 3.09 5.05
N ALA A 696 -20.67 2.16 4.98
CA ALA A 696 -21.98 2.40 4.38
C ALA A 696 -22.94 3.18 5.30
N GLY A 697 -22.49 3.66 6.47
CA GLY A 697 -23.27 4.49 7.39
C GLY A 697 -24.07 3.72 8.44
N ALA A 698 -23.83 2.41 8.58
CA ALA A 698 -24.49 1.61 9.60
C ALA A 698 -23.84 1.79 10.98
N LYS A 699 -24.64 1.67 12.04
CA LYS A 699 -24.11 1.65 13.42
C LYS A 699 -23.62 0.25 13.74
N LYS A 700 -22.49 0.15 14.45
CA LYS A 700 -21.97 -1.12 15.00
C LYS A 700 -22.97 -1.91 15.84
N SER A 701 -23.96 -1.23 16.42
CA SER A 701 -25.03 -1.83 17.23
C SER A 701 -26.13 -2.49 16.41
N ASN A 702 -26.17 -2.30 15.09
CA ASN A 702 -27.18 -2.94 14.26
C ASN A 702 -26.78 -4.40 14.05
N GLU A 703 -27.71 -5.31 14.33
CA GLU A 703 -27.60 -6.69 13.87
C GLU A 703 -27.75 -6.70 12.35
N VAL A 704 -26.71 -7.14 11.64
CA VAL A 704 -26.83 -7.42 10.20
C VAL A 704 -27.66 -8.67 10.05
N HIS A 705 -28.84 -8.52 9.45
CA HIS A 705 -29.61 -9.67 8.99
C HIS A 705 -28.89 -10.30 7.79
N THR A 706 -28.90 -11.62 7.79
CA THR A 706 -27.84 -12.46 7.24
C THR A 706 -28.11 -12.87 5.80
N ASN A 707 -28.21 -11.91 4.88
CA ASN A 707 -28.17 -12.15 3.44
C ASN A 707 -27.90 -10.84 2.65
N PRO A 708 -27.40 -10.90 1.40
CA PRO A 708 -27.23 -9.76 0.53
C PRO A 708 -28.53 -9.15 0.03
N GLY A 709 -29.67 -9.86 0.06
CA GLY A 709 -30.93 -9.22 -0.33
C GLY A 709 -31.36 -8.13 0.65
N TRP A 710 -31.26 -8.42 1.95
CA TRP A 710 -31.33 -7.44 3.00
C TRP A 710 -30.29 -6.34 2.82
N TRP A 711 -29.04 -6.71 2.50
CA TRP A 711 -27.97 -5.73 2.34
C TRP A 711 -28.19 -4.79 1.15
N SER A 712 -28.62 -5.29 -0.01
CA SER A 712 -28.93 -4.50 -1.19
C SER A 712 -30.13 -3.58 -0.94
N ASN A 713 -31.16 -4.08 -0.27
CA ASN A 713 -32.30 -3.27 0.17
C ASN A 713 -31.86 -2.19 1.17
N TRP A 714 -30.95 -2.53 2.09
CA TRP A 714 -30.40 -1.57 3.05
C TRP A 714 -29.56 -0.50 2.37
N LEU A 715 -28.67 -0.87 1.44
CA LEU A 715 -27.85 0.09 0.70
C LEU A 715 -28.70 1.06 -0.11
N THR A 716 -29.75 0.56 -0.76
CA THR A 716 -30.65 1.40 -1.57
C THR A 716 -31.58 2.28 -0.75
N ALA A 717 -32.02 1.85 0.44
CA ALA A 717 -32.99 2.57 1.28
C ALA A 717 -32.37 3.39 2.43
N ALA A 718 -31.14 3.11 2.85
CA ALA A 718 -30.55 3.64 4.08
C ALA A 718 -29.11 4.15 3.97
N ALA A 719 -28.31 3.70 3.01
CA ALA A 719 -26.92 4.13 2.92
C ALA A 719 -26.80 5.60 2.42
N PRO A 720 -25.81 6.36 2.92
CA PRO A 720 -25.51 7.71 2.46
C PRO A 720 -25.36 7.76 0.94
N GLU A 721 -25.91 8.82 0.33
CA GLU A 721 -25.87 9.01 -1.12
C GLU A 721 -24.44 9.10 -1.65
N GLU A 722 -23.52 9.71 -0.90
CA GLU A 722 -22.09 9.78 -1.23
C GLU A 722 -21.40 8.42 -1.35
N ARG A 723 -21.94 7.37 -0.69
CA ARG A 723 -21.38 6.01 -0.70
C ARG A 723 -22.13 5.06 -1.62
N SER A 724 -23.44 5.23 -1.74
CA SER A 724 -24.33 4.42 -2.59
C SER A 724 -25.26 5.36 -3.39
N PRO A 725 -24.76 6.03 -4.43
CA PRO A 725 -25.50 7.10 -5.12
C PRO A 725 -26.59 6.57 -6.08
N PHE A 726 -26.45 5.35 -6.59
CA PHE A 726 -27.41 4.76 -7.52
C PHE A 726 -27.52 3.23 -7.36
N ALA A 727 -28.54 2.66 -7.97
CA ALA A 727 -28.71 1.22 -8.16
C ALA A 727 -28.86 0.87 -9.65
N VAL A 728 -28.64 -0.39 -10.00
CA VAL A 728 -28.86 -0.90 -11.35
C VAL A 728 -30.02 -1.89 -11.30
N TYR A 729 -30.99 -1.71 -12.20
CA TYR A 729 -32.09 -2.64 -12.40
C TYR A 729 -31.92 -3.30 -13.78
N MET A 730 -31.79 -4.62 -13.81
CA MET A 730 -31.66 -5.39 -15.05
C MET A 730 -32.91 -6.25 -15.25
N THR A 731 -33.40 -6.33 -16.48
CA THR A 731 -34.54 -7.20 -16.83
C THR A 731 -34.41 -7.73 -18.27
N ASN A 732 -35.12 -8.83 -18.55
CA ASN A 732 -35.35 -9.31 -19.90
C ASN A 732 -36.58 -8.70 -20.57
N ASP A 733 -37.41 -7.96 -19.81
CA ASP A 733 -38.57 -7.24 -20.35
C ASP A 733 -38.13 -6.04 -21.17
N SER A 734 -39.07 -5.50 -21.95
CA SER A 734 -38.85 -4.25 -22.67
C SER A 734 -38.54 -3.11 -21.70
N LEU A 735 -37.68 -2.18 -22.14
CA LEU A 735 -37.34 -1.01 -21.34
C LEU A 735 -38.59 -0.17 -21.02
N GLU A 736 -39.56 -0.11 -21.92
CA GLU A 736 -40.83 0.60 -21.69
C GLU A 736 -41.66 -0.05 -20.58
N ASP A 737 -41.77 -1.38 -20.59
CA ASP A 737 -42.52 -2.11 -19.57
C ASP A 737 -41.84 -2.03 -18.20
N ALA A 738 -40.51 -2.16 -18.16
CA ALA A 738 -39.71 -1.97 -16.95
C ALA A 738 -39.95 -0.61 -16.30
N LEU A 739 -39.97 0.46 -17.12
CA LEU A 739 -40.19 1.83 -16.66
C LEU A 739 -41.61 2.04 -16.12
N LYS A 740 -42.62 1.43 -16.73
CA LYS A 740 -44.03 1.56 -16.30
C LYS A 740 -44.36 0.70 -15.08
N SER A 741 -43.85 -0.52 -15.03
CA SER A 741 -44.26 -1.53 -14.04
C SER A 741 -43.45 -1.46 -12.74
N ARG A 742 -42.13 -1.21 -12.84
CA ARG A 742 -41.19 -1.30 -11.71
C ARG A 742 -40.59 0.03 -11.28
N LEU A 743 -40.36 0.95 -12.23
CA LEU A 743 -39.63 2.20 -11.99
C LEU A 743 -40.51 3.46 -12.10
N ASP A 744 -41.82 3.34 -11.85
CA ASP A 744 -42.71 4.50 -11.77
C ASP A 744 -42.33 5.37 -10.57
N ASN A 745 -41.89 6.60 -10.83
CA ASN A 745 -41.48 7.58 -9.81
C ASN A 745 -42.58 7.93 -8.78
N LYS A 746 -43.83 7.55 -9.04
CA LYS A 746 -44.96 7.71 -8.11
C LYS A 746 -45.11 6.53 -7.14
N LYS A 747 -44.41 5.42 -7.35
CA LYS A 747 -44.48 4.20 -6.54
C LYS A 747 -43.16 3.96 -5.82
N ASN A 748 -43.21 3.21 -4.73
CA ASN A 748 -41.99 2.69 -4.12
C ASN A 748 -41.49 1.56 -5.01
N PHE A 749 -40.17 1.44 -5.14
CA PHE A 749 -39.58 0.25 -5.74
C PHE A 749 -39.77 -0.91 -4.77
N GLU A 750 -40.63 -1.86 -5.13
CA GLU A 750 -40.91 -3.05 -4.34
C GLU A 750 -40.12 -4.23 -4.92
N TRP A 751 -39.18 -4.74 -4.12
CA TRP A 751 -38.51 -6.00 -4.38
C TRP A 751 -39.07 -7.05 -3.44
N ASP A 752 -39.63 -8.12 -3.99
CA ASP A 752 -40.11 -9.23 -3.19
C ASP A 752 -38.90 -10.00 -2.66
N PHE A 753 -38.57 -9.75 -1.40
CA PHE A 753 -37.51 -10.46 -0.71
C PHE A 753 -38.16 -11.39 0.31
N ASP A 754 -38.14 -12.68 0.02
CA ASP A 754 -38.54 -13.70 0.97
C ASP A 754 -37.48 -13.73 2.09
N LEU A 755 -37.85 -13.20 3.26
CA LEU A 755 -37.03 -13.20 4.47
C LEU A 755 -36.99 -14.64 5.01
N HIS A 756 -36.18 -15.50 4.41
CA HIS A 756 -35.78 -16.76 5.05
C HIS A 756 -34.97 -16.49 6.32
#